data_AF-A0AAW5VLG7-F1
#
_entry.id   AF-A0AAW5VLG7-F1
#
_cell.length_a   1.000
_cell.length_b   1.000
_cell.length_c   1.000
_cell.angle_alpha   90.00
_cell.angle_beta   90.00
_cell.angle_gamma   90.00
#
_symmetry.space_group_name_H-M   'P 1'
#
loop_
_entity.id
_entity.type
_entity.pdbx_description
1 polymer ?
#
loop_
_entity_poly.entity_id
_entity_poly.type
_entity_poly.pdbx_seq_one_letter_code
_entity_poly.pdbx_strand_id
1 'polypeptide(L)'
;MPLHAGREISSKRVSGLVQVYQREYHLPRHTNPFPEILDDTIYNRILKDPNYWISQELEDKIIQTVSQSLDISGILYHLGTESLITNAYELLPLDDSRIDLGEMIERLPILIGRLTRVVYLNVKPTSNQKVIFVFKYLPEYQDKWYDAVFFQGMLNGLAVLFELKTFTIRMTKTKLFGIHVSHKELGEDILFGAESNEYEMEWEEDSLFLSRSRLTKDDVNHRHRVMVTSRMDSQLEEISIVDVKDVVGKSRELAIENRDLEAAVEVLKSFKQELEKKQLSMAKDLKLAKNIQKGLIPEIIPDWNGIQFWTAFTPMQEVSGDYYDYFPYNMDKLGVAVCDVSGHGVPAAFITALSKLLFSNFKKPKPSETFKLINRELLDLVKQQGYTTCVYVLIHDDYKVLYSVAGHPRPILYRAKTKQAEICEGDGTFLGMFPDAGDTFRDLQIQLEPGDKLFLYTDGLTEAENDKGKAFGEEKLIHIIESCAEKSIQETVETILTNHKEFTMGTDPMDDITLLGLQLSPMLPEFNLIKAKGDEAYRKKQFSEAVVFYEQAHQILPRELDTQLSYGKALAYSGNFEKAISLLESYNKFKTNHFKSHSVLGYCYYQVEMYEKAEIEWKKAHSINDSNLSNLYNLAQLYRKLNQKKKMKDVIEKMKRIEETYLHILPLEKKWESLPDE
;
A
#
# COMPACT_ATOMS: atom_id res chain seq x y z
N MET A 1 -1.18 -27.34 25.40
CA MET A 1 0.24 -27.72 25.15
C MET A 1 0.35 -28.07 23.67
N PRO A 2 1.44 -27.79 22.92
CA PRO A 2 2.51 -26.78 23.11
C PRO A 2 3.11 -26.10 21.81
N LEU A 3 3.93 -25.02 22.00
CA LEU A 3 5.25 -24.61 21.37
C LEU A 3 5.34 -24.25 19.84
N HIS A 4 6.17 -23.34 19.26
CA HIS A 4 7.12 -22.26 19.68
C HIS A 4 7.69 -21.48 18.45
N ALA A 5 8.48 -20.40 18.75
CA ALA A 5 9.47 -19.60 17.97
C ALA A 5 8.99 -18.23 17.38
N GLY A 6 9.58 -17.05 17.63
CA GLY A 6 10.73 -16.63 18.46
C GLY A 6 11.71 -15.73 17.67
N ARG A 7 11.75 -14.40 17.94
CA ARG A 7 12.99 -13.57 17.95
C ARG A 7 12.72 -12.19 18.60
N GLU A 8 13.08 -12.11 19.88
CA GLU A 8 13.31 -10.89 20.65
C GLU A 8 14.66 -10.27 20.26
N ILE A 9 14.76 -8.93 20.23
CA ILE A 9 16.02 -8.24 20.49
C ILE A 9 16.06 -7.96 22.00
N SER A 10 16.72 -8.84 22.74
CA SER A 10 16.73 -8.87 24.20
C SER A 10 17.64 -7.80 24.83
N SER A 11 17.24 -7.32 26.00
CA SER A 11 17.98 -6.54 27.02
C SER A 11 19.24 -7.22 27.60
N LYS A 12 19.85 -8.19 26.92
CA LYS A 12 21.01 -8.96 27.39
C LYS A 12 22.35 -8.21 27.45
N ARG A 13 22.47 -7.01 26.88
CA ARG A 13 23.76 -6.30 26.84
C ARG A 13 24.21 -5.74 28.20
N VAL A 14 23.27 -5.42 29.10
CA VAL A 14 23.61 -4.93 30.45
C VAL A 14 23.76 -6.09 31.44
N SER A 15 23.02 -7.20 31.29
CA SER A 15 23.13 -8.36 32.21
C SER A 15 24.40 -9.21 31.99
N GLY A 16 24.93 -9.24 30.76
CA GLY A 16 26.18 -9.97 30.42
C GLY A 16 27.46 -9.27 30.89
N LEU A 17 27.38 -7.99 31.27
CA LEU A 17 28.45 -7.30 32.00
C LEU A 17 28.38 -7.75 33.47
N VAL A 18 27.25 -7.59 34.15
CA VAL A 18 27.11 -7.88 35.59
C VAL A 18 27.43 -9.35 35.97
N GLN A 19 27.06 -10.34 35.17
CA GLN A 19 27.37 -11.76 35.44
C GLN A 19 28.85 -12.14 35.26
N VAL A 20 29.60 -11.39 34.46
CA VAL A 20 31.02 -11.70 34.15
C VAL A 20 31.94 -11.16 35.24
N TYR A 21 31.64 -10.00 35.82
CA TYR A 21 32.37 -9.47 36.98
C TYR A 21 32.23 -10.36 38.21
N GLN A 22 31.09 -11.05 38.38
CA GLN A 22 30.92 -12.04 39.45
C GLN A 22 31.78 -13.30 39.26
N ARG A 23 32.17 -13.67 38.03
CA ARG A 23 33.11 -14.77 37.75
C ARG A 23 34.58 -14.38 37.97
N GLU A 24 34.97 -13.13 37.71
CA GLU A 24 36.34 -12.64 37.89
C GLU A 24 36.78 -12.55 39.35
N TYR A 25 35.84 -12.38 40.29
CA TYR A 25 36.11 -12.51 41.74
C TYR A 25 36.55 -13.94 42.16
N HIS A 26 36.58 -14.91 41.24
CA HIS A 26 36.94 -16.30 41.49
C HIS A 26 38.20 -16.78 40.76
N LEU A 27 38.96 -15.90 40.08
CA LEU A 27 40.30 -16.25 39.60
C LEU A 27 41.24 -16.47 40.79
N PRO A 28 42.02 -17.57 40.85
CA PRO A 28 42.97 -17.80 41.94
C PRO A 28 44.02 -16.70 42.00
N ARG A 29 44.29 -16.13 43.19
CA ARG A 29 45.27 -15.03 43.40
C ARG A 29 46.72 -15.36 42.99
N HIS A 30 47.01 -16.56 42.48
CA HIS A 30 48.37 -17.05 42.24
C HIS A 30 48.67 -17.42 40.78
N THR A 31 47.70 -17.28 39.88
CA THR A 31 47.92 -17.49 38.44
C THR A 31 48.51 -16.23 37.81
N ASN A 32 49.71 -16.33 37.23
CA ASN A 32 50.32 -15.27 36.43
C ASN A 32 49.52 -15.13 35.11
N PRO A 33 48.87 -13.99 34.86
CA PRO A 33 48.09 -13.78 33.64
C PRO A 33 48.94 -13.34 32.44
N PHE A 34 50.26 -13.15 32.62
CA PHE A 34 51.21 -12.71 31.58
C PHE A 34 52.40 -13.67 31.37
N PRO A 35 52.16 -15.00 31.29
CA PRO A 35 53.22 -16.01 31.32
C PRO A 35 54.11 -16.01 30.06
N GLU A 36 53.67 -15.37 28.98
CA GLU A 36 54.42 -15.26 27.73
C GLU A 36 55.49 -14.16 27.75
N ILE A 37 55.41 -13.22 28.69
CA ILE A 37 56.31 -12.06 28.80
C ILE A 37 57.17 -12.15 30.06
N LEU A 38 56.60 -12.62 31.17
CA LEU A 38 57.29 -12.71 32.46
C LEU A 38 57.11 -14.11 33.02
N ASP A 39 58.22 -14.75 33.38
CA ASP A 39 58.14 -15.99 34.13
C ASP A 39 57.57 -15.74 35.55
N ASP A 40 56.98 -16.78 36.12
CA ASP A 40 56.29 -16.71 37.41
C ASP A 40 57.20 -16.26 38.56
N THR A 41 58.52 -16.44 38.43
CA THR A 41 59.51 -16.07 39.43
C THR A 41 59.75 -14.56 39.42
N ILE A 42 59.92 -13.99 38.23
CA ILE A 42 60.07 -12.54 38.02
C ILE A 42 58.77 -11.82 38.39
N TYR A 43 57.62 -12.34 37.94
CA TYR A 43 56.30 -11.81 38.28
C TYR A 43 56.05 -11.77 39.80
N ASN A 44 56.40 -12.84 40.52
CA ASN A 44 56.25 -12.89 41.97
C ASN A 44 57.28 -12.06 42.74
N ARG A 45 58.49 -11.86 42.19
CA ARG A 45 59.51 -10.98 42.77
C ARG A 45 59.06 -9.53 42.68
N ILE A 46 58.54 -9.12 41.53
CA ILE A 46 57.96 -7.79 41.32
C ILE A 46 56.76 -7.57 42.25
N LEU A 47 55.93 -8.59 42.52
CA LEU A 47 54.82 -8.48 43.48
C LEU A 47 55.24 -8.26 44.95
N LYS A 48 56.49 -8.56 45.31
CA LYS A 48 56.94 -8.65 46.71
C LYS A 48 58.09 -7.71 47.08
N ASP A 49 58.61 -6.94 46.14
CA ASP A 49 59.69 -5.98 46.39
C ASP A 49 59.10 -4.69 47.01
N PRO A 50 59.48 -4.26 48.22
CA PRO A 50 58.93 -3.07 48.86
C PRO A 50 59.53 -1.74 48.34
N ASN A 51 60.58 -1.77 47.52
CA ASN A 51 61.17 -0.58 46.89
C ASN A 51 60.61 -0.37 45.47
N TYR A 52 59.29 -0.22 45.35
CA TYR A 52 58.64 0.08 44.08
C TYR A 52 58.97 1.49 43.55
N TRP A 53 58.96 1.62 42.22
CA TRP A 53 58.93 2.88 41.46
C TRP A 53 57.65 3.72 41.66
N ILE A 54 56.54 3.09 42.07
CA ILE A 54 55.26 3.69 42.47
C ILE A 54 54.91 3.11 43.84
N SER A 55 54.80 3.93 44.89
CA SER A 55 54.61 3.40 46.26
C SER A 55 53.42 2.43 46.35
N GLN A 56 53.57 1.35 47.13
CA GLN A 56 52.54 0.32 47.26
C GLN A 56 51.21 0.89 47.80
N GLU A 57 51.31 1.98 48.57
CA GLU A 57 50.19 2.77 49.07
C GLU A 57 49.41 3.51 47.96
N LEU A 58 50.10 3.97 46.90
CA LEU A 58 49.48 4.57 45.72
C LEU A 58 48.81 3.51 44.85
N GLU A 59 49.44 2.35 44.69
CA GLU A 59 48.86 1.22 43.96
C GLU A 59 47.55 0.74 44.64
N ASP A 60 47.57 0.53 45.96
CA ASP A 60 46.42 0.07 46.73
C ASP A 60 45.26 1.09 46.72
N LYS A 61 45.56 2.40 46.78
CA LYS A 61 44.54 3.46 46.68
C LYS A 61 43.86 3.50 45.31
N ILE A 62 44.63 3.35 44.24
CA ILE A 62 44.10 3.29 42.88
C ILE A 62 43.18 2.07 42.75
N ILE A 63 43.61 0.89 43.21
CA ILE A 63 42.81 -0.34 43.18
C ILE A 63 41.53 -0.21 44.02
N GLN A 64 41.60 0.38 45.22
CA GLN A 64 40.45 0.56 46.11
C GLN A 64 39.41 1.50 45.50
N THR A 65 39.84 2.61 44.88
CA THR A 65 38.98 3.57 44.19
C THR A 65 38.28 2.94 42.98
N VAL A 66 39.00 2.10 42.24
CA VAL A 66 38.48 1.37 41.07
C VAL A 66 37.46 0.29 41.45
N SER A 67 37.64 -0.38 42.60
CA SER A 67 36.78 -1.51 43.02
C SER A 67 35.34 -1.14 43.46
N GLN A 68 35.01 0.15 43.57
CA GLN A 68 33.71 0.63 44.07
C GLN A 68 32.72 1.08 42.98
N SER A 69 33.10 1.08 41.69
CA SER A 69 32.23 1.48 40.57
C SER A 69 31.78 0.30 39.70
N LEU A 70 30.51 0.33 39.26
CA LEU A 70 29.85 -0.76 38.51
C LEU A 70 30.01 -0.69 36.97
N ASP A 71 30.71 0.31 36.42
CA ASP A 71 30.90 0.52 34.98
C ASP A 71 32.34 0.90 34.63
N ILE A 72 33.03 0.04 33.85
CA ILE A 72 34.44 0.23 33.45
C ILE A 72 34.64 1.42 32.49
N SER A 73 33.63 1.82 31.72
CA SER A 73 33.78 2.95 30.78
C SER A 73 33.92 4.30 31.51
N GLY A 74 33.17 4.50 32.60
CA GLY A 74 33.33 5.65 33.51
C GLY A 74 34.60 5.59 34.36
N ILE A 75 35.05 4.38 34.75
CA ILE A 75 36.29 4.16 35.52
C ILE A 75 37.52 4.70 34.75
N LEU A 76 37.56 4.48 33.44
CA LEU A 76 38.73 4.76 32.63
C LEU A 76 38.74 6.20 32.07
N TYR A 77 37.56 6.78 31.85
CA TYR A 77 37.43 8.23 31.67
C TYR A 77 37.93 9.01 32.90
N HIS A 78 37.77 8.45 34.12
CA HIS A 78 38.30 9.02 35.37
C HIS A 78 39.78 8.76 35.64
N LEU A 79 40.37 7.70 35.06
CA LEU A 79 41.83 7.49 35.07
C LEU A 79 42.58 8.53 34.22
N GLY A 80 41.92 9.06 33.18
CA GLY A 80 42.45 10.12 32.31
C GLY A 80 41.97 11.55 32.64
N THR A 81 41.21 11.75 33.71
CA THR A 81 40.74 13.10 34.14
C THR A 81 41.13 13.40 35.59
N GLU A 82 41.27 14.70 35.92
CA GLU A 82 41.71 15.33 37.18
C GLU A 82 41.87 14.44 38.44
N SER A 83 40.86 13.64 38.82
CA SER A 83 40.82 12.90 40.09
C SER A 83 42.02 11.98 40.35
N LEU A 84 42.51 11.22 39.36
CA LEU A 84 43.59 10.26 39.60
C LEU A 84 44.96 10.91 39.54
N ILE A 85 45.20 11.84 38.61
CA ILE A 85 46.49 12.53 38.47
C ILE A 85 46.72 13.48 39.65
N THR A 86 45.68 14.19 40.12
CA THR A 86 45.77 15.07 41.30
C THR A 86 45.95 14.29 42.61
N ASN A 87 45.41 13.07 42.73
CA ASN A 87 45.60 12.20 43.90
C ASN A 87 46.93 11.41 43.83
N ALA A 88 47.36 10.98 42.63
CA ALA A 88 48.65 10.32 42.40
C ALA A 88 49.82 11.28 42.62
N TYR A 89 49.66 12.55 42.22
CA TYR A 89 50.61 13.62 42.48
C TYR A 89 50.99 13.73 43.96
N GLU A 90 50.05 13.50 44.89
CA GLU A 90 50.35 13.59 46.33
C GLU A 90 51.16 12.43 46.89
N LEU A 91 51.33 11.36 46.12
CA LEU A 91 51.96 10.11 46.53
C LEU A 91 53.28 9.85 45.77
N LEU A 92 53.68 10.78 44.89
CA LEU A 92 54.98 10.79 44.22
C LEU A 92 56.11 11.06 45.23
N PRO A 93 57.30 10.46 45.04
CA PRO A 93 58.46 10.73 45.88
C PRO A 93 58.85 12.21 45.81
N LEU A 94 59.29 12.76 46.95
CA LEU A 94 59.68 14.18 47.07
C LEU A 94 61.00 14.47 46.33
N ASP A 95 61.88 13.47 46.23
CA ASP A 95 63.20 13.57 45.60
C ASP A 95 63.21 12.96 44.18
N ASP A 96 64.08 13.48 43.31
CA ASP A 96 64.17 13.09 41.90
C ASP A 96 64.58 11.62 41.73
N SER A 97 63.60 10.79 41.39
CA SER A 97 63.83 9.38 41.05
C SER A 97 63.98 9.24 39.54
N ARG A 98 65.20 8.90 39.09
CA ARG A 98 65.47 8.65 37.66
C ARG A 98 65.04 7.23 37.32
N ILE A 99 64.13 7.09 36.36
CA ILE A 99 63.61 5.79 35.92
C ILE A 99 64.37 5.36 34.67
N ASP A 100 64.90 4.13 34.69
CA ASP A 100 65.44 3.50 33.50
C ASP A 100 64.31 3.06 32.56
N LEU A 101 64.48 3.36 31.28
CA LEU A 101 63.46 3.17 30.27
C LEU A 101 63.16 1.69 30.01
N GLY A 102 64.18 0.83 30.06
CA GLY A 102 64.03 -0.62 29.92
C GLY A 102 63.24 -1.22 31.07
N GLU A 103 63.46 -0.72 32.29
CA GLU A 103 62.74 -1.15 33.49
C GLU A 103 61.26 -0.71 33.47
N MET A 104 60.96 0.46 32.89
CA MET A 104 59.58 0.91 32.66
C MET A 104 58.85 -0.01 31.66
N ILE A 105 59.49 -0.34 30.54
CA ILE A 105 58.91 -1.16 29.47
C ILE A 105 58.57 -2.57 29.96
N GLU A 106 59.39 -3.15 30.85
CA GLU A 106 59.13 -4.47 31.44
C GLU A 106 58.01 -4.46 32.49
N ARG A 107 57.76 -3.33 33.17
CA ARG A 107 56.86 -3.27 34.34
C ARG A 107 55.51 -2.61 34.08
N LEU A 108 55.42 -1.70 33.12
CA LEU A 108 54.19 -1.01 32.73
C LEU A 108 53.05 -1.94 32.26
N PRO A 109 53.32 -3.06 31.54
CA PRO A 109 52.29 -4.04 31.19
C PRO A 109 51.61 -4.68 32.40
N ILE A 110 52.36 -4.89 33.48
CA ILE A 110 51.86 -5.48 34.73
C ILE A 110 50.87 -4.54 35.42
N LEU A 111 51.21 -3.25 35.49
CA LEU A 111 50.36 -2.22 36.09
C LEU A 111 49.04 -2.07 35.32
N ILE A 112 49.12 -1.92 34.00
CA ILE A 112 47.93 -1.79 33.13
C ILE A 112 47.09 -3.07 33.16
N GLY A 113 47.74 -4.24 33.20
CA GLY A 113 47.10 -5.53 33.37
C GLY A 113 46.30 -5.67 34.67
N ARG A 114 46.84 -5.18 35.80
CA ARG A 114 46.14 -5.15 37.10
C ARG A 114 44.96 -4.17 37.13
N LEU A 115 45.10 -3.03 36.45
CA LEU A 115 44.10 -1.96 36.40
C LEU A 115 42.90 -2.32 35.51
N THR A 116 43.13 -3.04 34.42
CA THR A 116 42.10 -3.25 33.40
C THR A 116 41.48 -4.65 33.42
N ARG A 117 42.22 -5.69 33.86
CA ARG A 117 41.82 -7.11 33.99
C ARG A 117 41.25 -7.82 32.75
N VAL A 118 40.84 -7.10 31.72
CA VAL A 118 40.17 -7.60 30.50
C VAL A 118 41.01 -7.49 29.23
N VAL A 119 42.19 -6.85 29.32
CA VAL A 119 43.08 -6.60 28.18
C VAL A 119 44.49 -7.07 28.50
N TYR A 120 45.09 -7.76 27.55
CA TYR A 120 46.51 -8.09 27.53
C TYR A 120 47.28 -7.00 26.78
N LEU A 121 48.28 -6.41 27.43
CA LEU A 121 49.15 -5.42 26.84
C LEU A 121 50.51 -6.05 26.51
N ASN A 122 50.87 -6.05 25.24
CA ASN A 122 52.21 -6.41 24.79
C ASN A 122 52.94 -5.13 24.35
N VAL A 123 54.13 -4.90 24.90
CA VAL A 123 54.94 -3.72 24.63
C VAL A 123 56.16 -4.14 23.85
N LYS A 124 56.32 -3.58 22.65
CA LYS A 124 57.46 -3.86 21.77
C LYS A 124 58.35 -2.62 21.72
N PRO A 125 59.47 -2.59 22.46
CA PRO A 125 60.43 -1.52 22.32
C PRO A 125 61.01 -1.57 20.90
N THR A 126 60.96 -0.44 20.21
CA THR A 126 61.52 -0.31 18.86
C THR A 126 62.84 0.48 18.91
N SER A 127 62.97 1.40 19.88
CA SER A 127 64.22 2.05 20.29
C SER A 127 64.09 2.66 21.70
N ASN A 128 65.12 3.35 22.22
CA ASN A 128 65.09 4.05 23.51
C ASN A 128 64.16 5.28 23.55
N GLN A 129 63.60 5.67 22.41
CA GLN A 129 62.76 6.87 22.26
C GLN A 129 61.44 6.55 21.54
N LYS A 130 61.18 5.26 21.30
CA LYS A 130 60.02 4.78 20.55
C LYS A 130 59.56 3.41 21.02
N VAL A 131 58.29 3.33 21.40
CA VAL A 131 57.66 2.11 21.91
C VAL A 131 56.31 1.89 21.24
N ILE A 132 56.04 0.63 20.88
CA ILE A 132 54.75 0.21 20.33
C ILE A 132 53.99 -0.57 21.39
N PHE A 133 52.79 -0.10 21.71
CA PHE A 133 51.83 -0.69 22.62
C PHE A 133 50.77 -1.47 21.83
N VAL A 134 50.71 -2.78 22.02
CA VAL A 134 49.75 -3.67 21.38
C VAL A 134 48.75 -4.18 22.42
N PHE A 135 47.53 -3.68 22.35
CA PHE A 135 46.43 -4.05 23.24
C PHE A 135 45.60 -5.16 22.58
N LYS A 136 45.69 -6.37 23.14
CA LYS A 136 44.90 -7.53 22.73
C LYS A 136 43.86 -7.86 23.78
N TYR A 137 42.65 -8.19 23.34
CA TYR A 137 41.63 -8.70 24.27
C TYR A 137 41.91 -10.16 24.59
N LEU A 138 41.73 -10.53 25.86
CA LEU A 138 41.76 -11.95 26.23
C LEU A 138 40.65 -12.69 25.46
N PRO A 139 40.83 -14.00 25.14
CA PRO A 139 39.88 -14.75 24.30
C PRO A 139 38.42 -14.65 24.75
N GLU A 140 38.21 -14.66 26.05
CA GLU A 140 36.89 -14.55 26.70
C GLU A 140 36.24 -13.15 26.59
N TYR A 141 37.01 -12.14 26.16
CA TYR A 141 36.57 -10.76 25.96
C TYR A 141 36.65 -10.30 24.49
N GLN A 142 36.98 -11.19 23.55
CA GLN A 142 37.17 -10.83 22.14
C GLN A 142 35.89 -10.30 21.46
N ASP A 143 34.70 -10.71 21.90
CA ASP A 143 33.42 -10.26 21.33
C ASP A 143 32.88 -8.96 21.96
N LYS A 144 33.60 -8.41 22.95
CA LYS A 144 33.25 -7.13 23.60
C LYS A 144 34.06 -5.98 23.00
N TRP A 145 33.39 -4.85 22.81
CA TRP A 145 33.96 -3.65 22.17
C TRP A 145 34.47 -2.72 23.27
N TYR A 146 35.77 -2.48 23.32
CA TYR A 146 36.37 -1.46 24.17
C TYR A 146 37.05 -0.43 23.25
N ASP A 147 36.80 0.86 23.47
CA ASP A 147 37.07 1.87 22.44
C ASP A 147 38.54 2.25 22.29
N ALA A 148 38.89 2.82 21.14
CA ALA A 148 40.25 3.25 20.82
C ALA A 148 40.66 4.52 21.59
N VAL A 149 39.69 5.41 21.82
CA VAL A 149 39.84 6.62 22.64
C VAL A 149 40.30 6.28 24.06
N PHE A 150 39.89 5.12 24.58
CA PHE A 150 40.23 4.66 25.92
C PHE A 150 41.74 4.44 26.10
N PHE A 151 42.39 3.72 25.20
CA PHE A 151 43.83 3.42 25.34
C PHE A 151 44.71 4.66 25.10
N GLN A 152 44.28 5.56 24.21
CA GLN A 152 45.02 6.78 23.92
C GLN A 152 45.01 7.77 25.10
N GLY A 153 43.88 7.94 25.77
CA GLY A 153 43.79 8.78 26.98
C GLY A 153 44.69 8.28 28.12
N MET A 154 44.77 6.97 28.30
CA MET A 154 45.65 6.35 29.30
C MET A 154 47.14 6.61 29.01
N LEU A 155 47.58 6.46 27.75
CA LEU A 155 48.98 6.72 27.38
C LEU A 155 49.34 8.21 27.50
N ASN A 156 48.41 9.11 27.18
CA ASN A 156 48.59 10.55 27.38
C ASN A 156 48.78 10.90 28.87
N GLY A 157 47.96 10.31 29.76
CA GLY A 157 48.10 10.53 31.21
C GLY A 157 49.43 10.00 31.77
N LEU A 158 49.90 8.86 31.26
CA LEU A 158 51.21 8.31 31.62
C LEU A 158 52.37 9.20 31.16
N ALA A 159 52.29 9.75 29.94
CA ALA A 159 53.31 10.67 29.43
C ALA A 159 53.50 11.91 30.32
N VAL A 160 52.38 12.45 30.83
CA VAL A 160 52.37 13.60 31.74
C VAL A 160 52.97 13.22 33.10
N LEU A 161 52.66 12.04 33.63
CA LEU A 161 53.22 11.54 34.89
C LEU A 161 54.74 11.33 34.83
N PHE A 162 55.28 10.96 33.68
CA PHE A 162 56.72 10.80 33.44
C PHE A 162 57.43 12.08 32.99
N GLU A 163 56.75 13.24 33.04
CA GLU A 163 57.26 14.54 32.63
C GLU A 163 57.83 14.58 31.19
N LEU A 164 57.27 13.80 30.27
CA LEU A 164 57.63 13.90 28.86
C LEU A 164 57.17 15.26 28.33
N LYS A 165 58.13 16.10 27.93
CA LYS A 165 57.83 17.47 27.45
C LYS A 165 57.39 17.44 26.00
N THR A 166 57.97 16.53 25.22
CA THR A 166 57.67 16.35 23.81
C THR A 166 57.46 14.88 23.51
N PHE A 167 56.20 14.50 23.31
CA PHE A 167 55.83 13.15 22.93
C PHE A 167 54.71 13.17 21.88
N THR A 168 54.63 12.11 21.10
CA THR A 168 53.57 11.88 20.13
C THR A 168 53.03 10.46 20.26
N ILE A 169 51.70 10.33 20.23
CA ILE A 169 51.02 9.04 20.25
C ILE A 169 50.18 8.91 19.01
N ARG A 170 50.43 7.86 18.23
CA ARG A 170 49.71 7.57 16.99
C ARG A 170 49.11 6.19 17.05
N MET A 171 47.83 6.08 16.70
CA MET A 171 47.20 4.78 16.54
C MET A 171 47.51 4.25 15.14
N THR A 172 47.85 2.97 15.03
CA THR A 172 48.26 2.37 13.76
C THR A 172 47.33 1.23 13.35
N LYS A 173 46.70 0.54 14.31
CA LYS A 173 45.68 -0.50 14.04
C LYS A 173 44.54 -0.47 15.05
N THR A 174 43.34 -0.83 14.61
CA THR A 174 42.19 -0.99 15.50
C THR A 174 41.25 -2.11 15.09
N LYS A 175 40.60 -2.71 16.09
CA LYS A 175 39.55 -3.73 15.91
C LYS A 175 38.18 -3.14 15.52
N LEU A 176 37.96 -1.84 15.73
CA LEU A 176 36.67 -1.20 15.49
C LEU A 176 36.23 -1.32 14.01
N PHE A 177 34.96 -1.71 13.81
CA PHE A 177 34.28 -1.67 12.52
C PHE A 177 32.96 -0.90 12.71
N GLY A 178 32.83 0.23 12.01
CA GLY A 178 31.52 0.78 11.68
C GLY A 178 30.69 1.40 12.83
N ILE A 179 31.28 2.27 13.65
CA ILE A 179 30.52 3.30 14.39
C ILE A 179 31.12 4.66 14.02
N HIS A 180 30.26 5.64 13.69
CA HIS A 180 30.64 7.01 13.30
C HIS A 180 31.35 7.76 14.43
N VAL A 181 32.63 7.47 14.64
CA VAL A 181 33.61 8.47 15.07
C VAL A 181 34.14 9.05 13.77
N SER A 182 34.14 10.38 13.61
CA SER A 182 34.63 10.99 12.37
C SER A 182 36.07 10.51 12.15
N HIS A 183 36.36 9.96 10.97
CA HIS A 183 37.68 9.46 10.58
C HIS A 183 38.82 10.50 10.70
N LYS A 184 38.52 11.76 11.08
CA LYS A 184 39.44 12.88 11.11
C LYS A 184 40.28 13.01 12.39
N GLU A 185 39.93 12.34 13.49
CA GLU A 185 40.69 12.46 14.76
C GLU A 185 41.74 11.37 14.98
N LEU A 186 41.74 10.31 14.16
CA LEU A 186 42.52 9.11 14.45
C LEU A 186 43.84 9.02 13.65
N GLY A 187 44.06 9.90 12.66
CA GLY A 187 45.25 9.91 11.80
C GLY A 187 45.01 9.22 10.44
N GLU A 188 45.76 9.61 9.41
CA GLU A 188 45.43 9.29 8.01
C GLU A 188 45.76 7.85 7.55
N ASP A 189 46.42 7.02 8.36
CA ASP A 189 46.81 5.65 7.99
C ASP A 189 46.57 4.61 9.11
N ILE A 190 45.30 4.24 9.35
CA ILE A 190 44.93 3.21 10.34
C ILE A 190 44.37 1.96 9.66
N LEU A 191 44.88 0.80 10.08
CA LEU A 191 44.31 -0.48 9.65
C LEU A 191 43.12 -0.87 10.54
N PHE A 192 41.91 -0.84 9.97
CA PHE A 192 40.67 -1.24 10.64
C PHE A 192 40.45 -2.76 10.58
N GLY A 193 39.73 -3.31 11.55
CA GLY A 193 39.38 -4.72 11.60
C GLY A 193 40.47 -5.67 12.08
N ALA A 194 41.50 -5.14 12.72
CA ALA A 194 42.58 -5.94 13.28
C ALA A 194 42.13 -6.74 14.52
N GLU A 195 42.84 -7.80 14.88
CA GLU A 195 42.54 -8.57 16.10
C GLU A 195 42.89 -7.82 17.41
N SER A 196 43.59 -6.68 17.29
CA SER A 196 44.12 -5.87 18.40
C SER A 196 44.16 -4.38 18.06
N ASN A 197 44.24 -3.54 19.09
CA ASN A 197 44.52 -2.11 18.92
C ASN A 197 46.01 -1.85 19.12
N GLU A 198 46.65 -1.12 18.21
CA GLU A 198 48.08 -0.81 18.26
C GLU A 198 48.31 0.70 18.30
N TYR A 199 49.15 1.14 19.24
CA TYR A 199 49.57 2.52 19.41
C TYR A 199 51.08 2.61 19.41
N GLU A 200 51.59 3.61 18.71
CA GLU A 200 52.98 3.96 18.66
C GLU A 200 53.20 5.24 19.43
N MET A 201 54.10 5.21 20.40
CA MET A 201 54.46 6.36 21.20
C MET A 201 55.93 6.66 21.00
N GLU A 202 56.22 7.91 20.63
CA GLU A 202 57.55 8.45 20.39
C GLU A 202 57.78 9.68 21.27
N TRP A 203 59.01 9.87 21.74
CA TRP A 203 59.43 11.04 22.50
C TRP A 203 60.91 11.34 22.26
N GLU A 204 61.38 12.52 22.64
CA GLU A 204 62.74 12.99 22.30
C GLU A 204 63.73 12.88 23.47
N GLU A 205 63.26 12.67 24.70
CA GLU A 205 64.10 12.71 25.89
C GLU A 205 64.77 11.36 26.24
N ASP A 206 66.06 11.41 26.62
CA ASP A 206 66.89 10.24 26.92
C ASP A 206 66.78 9.70 28.37
N SER A 207 65.97 10.32 29.22
CA SER A 207 65.74 9.86 30.60
C SER A 207 64.45 10.39 31.20
N LEU A 208 63.71 9.50 31.86
CA LEU A 208 62.44 9.80 32.52
C LEU A 208 62.66 10.11 34.00
N PHE A 209 61.90 11.07 34.53
CA PHE A 209 61.93 11.46 35.93
C PHE A 209 60.54 11.33 36.56
N LEU A 210 60.50 10.91 37.81
CA LEU A 210 59.28 10.89 38.62
C LEU A 210 59.57 11.66 39.91
N SER A 211 59.00 12.86 40.06
CA SER A 211 59.28 13.73 41.21
C SER A 211 58.18 14.73 41.50
N ARG A 212 57.81 14.86 42.77
CA ARG A 212 56.82 15.85 43.21
C ARG A 212 57.39 17.27 43.27
N SER A 213 58.71 17.42 43.33
CA SER A 213 59.36 18.73 43.41
C SER A 213 59.44 19.47 42.06
N ARG A 214 59.16 18.77 40.95
CA ARG A 214 59.23 19.29 39.57
C ARG A 214 57.88 19.49 38.89
N LEU A 215 56.81 18.87 39.39
CA LEU A 215 55.42 19.11 39.00
C LEU A 215 54.71 19.95 40.06
N THR A 216 53.86 20.90 39.68
CA THR A 216 52.93 21.57 40.62
C THR A 216 51.49 21.10 40.42
N LYS A 217 50.65 21.22 41.46
CA LYS A 217 49.22 20.85 41.38
C LYS A 217 48.47 21.64 40.29
N ASP A 218 48.93 22.87 40.01
CA ASP A 218 48.42 23.70 38.92
C ASP A 218 48.97 23.30 37.54
N ASP A 219 50.22 22.84 37.42
CA ASP A 219 50.76 22.29 36.16
C ASP A 219 50.00 21.04 35.70
N VAL A 220 49.60 20.20 36.66
CA VAL A 220 48.75 19.03 36.42
C VAL A 220 47.36 19.46 35.94
N ASN A 221 46.77 20.50 36.54
CA ASN A 221 45.42 20.98 36.17
C ASN A 221 45.41 21.79 34.86
N HIS A 222 46.45 22.58 34.57
CA HIS A 222 46.49 23.51 33.41
C HIS A 222 47.07 22.92 32.12
N ARG A 223 47.74 21.76 32.16
CA ARG A 223 48.23 21.07 30.95
C ARG A 223 47.18 20.20 30.25
N HIS A 224 45.95 20.13 30.78
CA HIS A 224 44.81 19.53 30.07
C HIS A 224 44.26 20.51 29.05
N ARG A 225 45.06 20.78 28.02
CA ARG A 225 44.66 21.54 26.83
C ARG A 225 44.45 20.51 25.74
N VAL A 226 43.20 20.21 25.40
CA VAL A 226 42.94 19.37 24.22
C VAL A 226 43.28 20.22 23.00
N MET A 227 44.20 19.73 22.20
CA MET A 227 44.67 20.41 20.99
C MET A 227 43.60 20.22 19.92
N VAL A 228 42.81 21.26 19.63
CA VAL A 228 41.86 21.23 18.52
C VAL A 228 42.52 21.91 17.33
N THR A 229 42.89 21.11 16.33
CA THR A 229 43.44 21.64 15.07
C THR A 229 42.28 21.91 14.11
N SER A 230 42.15 23.17 13.70
CA SER A 230 41.22 23.59 12.65
C SER A 230 42.03 24.01 11.43
N ARG A 231 41.89 23.29 10.31
CA ARG A 231 42.46 23.69 9.03
C ARG A 231 41.53 24.70 8.37
N MET A 232 41.96 25.95 8.25
CA MET A 232 41.45 26.83 7.19
C MET A 232 42.33 26.72 5.95
N ASP A 233 41.73 26.95 4.79
CA ASP A 233 42.28 26.64 3.48
C ASP A 233 43.75 27.04 3.32
N SER A 234 44.57 26.03 3.06
CA SER A 234 45.98 26.08 2.63
C SER A 234 46.97 26.85 3.54
N GLN A 235 47.70 26.04 4.32
CA GLN A 235 49.08 26.21 4.81
C GLN A 235 49.38 26.84 6.19
N LEU A 236 48.41 27.19 7.02
CA LEU A 236 48.67 27.49 8.44
C LEU A 236 47.70 26.76 9.38
N GLU A 237 48.24 25.95 10.29
CA GLU A 237 47.51 25.36 11.42
C GLU A 237 47.45 26.38 12.55
N GLU A 238 46.26 26.84 12.93
CA GLU A 238 46.08 27.63 14.14
C GLU A 238 45.70 26.70 15.30
N ILE A 239 46.58 26.64 16.31
CA ILE A 239 46.40 25.84 17.52
C ILE A 239 45.57 26.65 18.50
N SER A 240 44.27 26.37 18.59
CA SER A 240 43.41 26.94 19.63
C SER A 240 43.28 25.97 20.80
N ILE A 241 43.49 26.52 21.99
CA ILE A 241 43.51 25.82 23.26
C ILE A 241 42.17 26.05 23.95
N VAL A 242 41.40 24.98 24.18
CA VAL A 242 40.06 25.07 24.79
C VAL A 242 40.05 24.39 26.16
N ASP A 243 39.34 24.98 27.11
CA ASP A 243 39.19 24.48 28.48
C ASP A 243 38.28 23.24 28.51
N VAL A 244 38.65 22.22 29.30
CA VAL A 244 37.92 20.95 29.42
C VAL A 244 36.49 21.18 29.91
N LYS A 245 36.26 22.21 30.72
CA LYS A 245 34.90 22.59 31.17
C LYS A 245 33.97 22.95 30.01
N ASP A 246 34.48 23.61 28.97
CA ASP A 246 33.69 24.02 27.81
C ASP A 246 33.33 22.81 26.93
N VAL A 247 34.24 21.84 26.80
CA VAL A 247 34.01 20.58 26.07
C VAL A 247 32.98 19.70 26.79
N VAL A 248 33.05 19.61 28.12
CA VAL A 248 32.07 18.87 28.95
C VAL A 248 30.70 19.55 28.92
N GLY A 249 30.65 20.88 28.99
CA GLY A 249 29.41 21.64 28.81
C GLY A 249 28.74 21.35 27.47
N LYS A 250 29.52 21.41 26.39
CA LYS A 250 29.02 21.16 25.02
C LYS A 250 28.61 19.71 24.79
N SER A 251 29.32 18.76 25.37
CA SER A 251 28.97 17.33 25.32
C SER A 251 27.68 17.03 26.08
N ARG A 252 27.43 17.72 27.19
CA ARG A 252 26.18 17.61 27.96
C ARG A 252 25.00 18.25 27.23
N GLU A 253 25.20 19.38 26.57
CA GLU A 253 24.20 19.98 25.67
C GLU A 253 23.84 19.03 24.51
N LEU A 254 24.85 18.45 23.84
CA LEU A 254 24.64 17.46 22.77
C LEU A 254 23.94 16.19 23.26
N ALA A 255 24.20 15.74 24.49
CA ALA A 255 23.51 14.59 25.07
C ALA A 255 22.02 14.87 25.35
N ILE A 256 21.69 16.10 25.77
CA ILE A 256 20.29 16.54 25.93
C ILE A 256 19.63 16.64 24.55
N GLU A 257 20.28 17.26 23.57
CA GLU A 257 19.78 17.35 22.19
C GLU A 257 19.55 15.96 21.56
N ASN A 258 20.46 15.00 21.77
CA ASN A 258 20.29 13.63 21.28
C ASN A 258 19.09 12.92 21.94
N ARG A 259 18.90 13.12 23.25
CA ARG A 259 17.74 12.55 23.96
C ARG A 259 16.42 13.16 23.47
N ASP A 260 16.41 14.47 23.23
CA ASP A 260 15.24 15.16 22.68
C ASP A 260 14.97 14.73 21.23
N LEU A 261 16.01 14.47 20.45
CA LEU A 261 15.93 13.93 19.09
C LEU A 261 15.37 12.49 19.09
N GLU A 262 15.83 11.63 20.01
CA GLU A 262 15.30 10.28 20.17
C GLU A 262 13.81 10.29 20.54
N ALA A 263 13.41 11.17 21.46
CA ALA A 263 12.01 11.36 21.82
C ALA A 263 11.17 11.86 20.63
N ALA A 264 11.70 12.82 19.84
CA ALA A 264 11.04 13.31 18.64
C ALA A 264 10.88 12.21 17.57
N VAL A 265 11.90 11.36 17.37
CA VAL A 265 11.83 10.20 16.46
C VAL A 265 10.76 9.21 16.89
N GLU A 266 10.62 8.93 18.18
CA GLU A 266 9.59 8.01 18.67
C GLU A 266 8.17 8.58 18.48
N VAL A 267 7.99 9.87 18.74
CA VAL A 267 6.74 10.58 18.44
C VAL A 267 6.42 10.53 16.94
N LEU A 268 7.39 10.80 16.06
CA LEU A 268 7.20 10.72 14.61
C LEU A 268 6.84 9.31 14.14
N LYS A 269 7.45 8.26 14.72
CA LYS A 269 7.07 6.88 14.43
C LYS A 269 5.63 6.60 14.84
N SER A 270 5.20 7.05 16.02
CA SER A 270 3.82 6.88 16.47
C SER A 270 2.82 7.59 15.54
N PHE A 271 3.13 8.83 15.12
CA PHE A 271 2.30 9.57 14.18
C PHE A 271 2.25 8.90 12.80
N LYS A 272 3.37 8.37 12.32
CA LYS A 272 3.42 7.60 11.08
C LYS A 272 2.52 6.36 11.16
N GLN A 273 2.60 5.60 12.25
CA GLN A 273 1.74 4.43 12.45
C GLN A 273 0.25 4.79 12.54
N GLU A 274 -0.09 5.90 13.19
CA GLU A 274 -1.47 6.38 13.26
C GLU A 274 -1.98 6.82 11.87
N LEU A 275 -1.14 7.52 11.11
CA LEU A 275 -1.43 7.94 9.74
C LEU A 275 -1.64 6.72 8.82
N GLU A 276 -0.77 5.72 8.90
CA GLU A 276 -0.90 4.46 8.13
C GLU A 276 -2.20 3.71 8.48
N LYS A 277 -2.55 3.64 9.77
CA LYS A 277 -3.83 3.04 10.21
C LYS A 277 -5.03 3.81 9.66
N LYS A 278 -5.00 5.15 9.71
CA LYS A 278 -6.05 6.01 9.14
C LYS A 278 -6.18 5.84 7.64
N GLN A 279 -5.07 5.86 6.91
CA GLN A 279 -5.04 5.62 5.46
C GLN A 279 -5.60 4.25 5.09
N LEU A 280 -5.24 3.20 5.83
CA LEU A 280 -5.77 1.85 5.60
C LEU A 280 -7.29 1.78 5.85
N SER A 281 -7.79 2.48 6.87
CA SER A 281 -9.23 2.56 7.13
C SER A 281 -9.95 3.28 5.99
N MET A 282 -9.45 4.45 5.58
CA MET A 282 -10.03 5.23 4.47
C MET A 282 -10.00 4.45 3.15
N ALA A 283 -8.93 3.71 2.86
CA ALA A 283 -8.84 2.86 1.68
C ALA A 283 -9.89 1.74 1.69
N LYS A 284 -10.20 1.17 2.86
CA LYS A 284 -11.29 0.17 2.99
C LYS A 284 -12.66 0.80 2.72
N ASP A 285 -12.91 1.99 3.26
CA ASP A 285 -14.18 2.70 3.05
C ASP A 285 -14.37 3.11 1.58
N LEU A 286 -13.31 3.60 0.93
CA LEU A 286 -13.32 3.91 -0.51
C LEU A 286 -13.58 2.66 -1.37
N LYS A 287 -12.95 1.53 -1.03
CA LYS A 287 -13.19 0.25 -1.73
C LYS A 287 -14.63 -0.23 -1.56
N LEU A 288 -15.23 -0.01 -0.39
CA LEU A 288 -16.64 -0.30 -0.16
C LEU A 288 -17.54 0.61 -1.02
N ALA A 289 -17.26 1.92 -1.04
CA ALA A 289 -17.98 2.88 -1.86
C ALA A 289 -17.90 2.54 -3.36
N LYS A 290 -16.72 2.13 -3.85
CA LYS A 290 -16.54 1.62 -5.22
C LYS A 290 -17.44 0.44 -5.54
N ASN A 291 -17.50 -0.54 -4.64
CA ASN A 291 -18.34 -1.71 -4.86
C ASN A 291 -19.83 -1.34 -4.90
N ILE A 292 -20.26 -0.38 -4.08
CA ILE A 292 -21.62 0.15 -4.12
C ILE A 292 -21.88 0.85 -5.46
N GLN A 293 -21.01 1.76 -5.88
CA GLN A 293 -21.15 2.48 -7.15
C GLN A 293 -21.13 1.55 -8.36
N LYS A 294 -20.27 0.52 -8.34
CA LYS A 294 -20.24 -0.51 -9.39
C LYS A 294 -21.58 -1.25 -9.51
N GLY A 295 -22.31 -1.44 -8.41
CA GLY A 295 -23.66 -1.99 -8.43
C GLY A 295 -24.73 -1.02 -8.92
N LEU A 296 -24.46 0.30 -8.91
CA LEU A 296 -25.36 1.33 -9.41
C LEU A 296 -25.23 1.54 -10.91
N ILE A 297 -24.02 1.55 -11.46
CA ILE A 297 -23.78 1.76 -12.89
C ILE A 297 -23.98 0.43 -13.64
N PRO A 298 -24.81 0.37 -14.71
CA PRO A 298 -25.01 -0.86 -15.44
C PRO A 298 -23.71 -1.30 -16.12
N GLU A 299 -23.29 -2.57 -15.94
CA GLU A 299 -22.11 -3.09 -16.64
C GLU A 299 -22.34 -3.21 -18.16
N ILE A 300 -23.59 -3.47 -18.57
CA ILE A 300 -24.00 -3.66 -19.96
C ILE A 300 -25.37 -3.03 -20.16
N ILE A 301 -25.55 -2.34 -21.27
CA ILE A 301 -26.86 -1.89 -21.76
C ILE A 301 -27.38 -2.93 -22.76
N PRO A 302 -28.62 -3.44 -22.62
CA PRO A 302 -29.19 -4.37 -23.59
C PRO A 302 -29.46 -3.68 -24.93
N ASP A 303 -29.43 -4.44 -26.02
CA ASP A 303 -29.85 -3.93 -27.32
C ASP A 303 -31.36 -3.61 -27.26
N TRP A 304 -31.77 -2.53 -27.91
CA TRP A 304 -33.16 -2.06 -27.86
C TRP A 304 -33.65 -1.70 -29.26
N ASN A 305 -34.67 -2.42 -29.74
CA ASN A 305 -35.34 -2.16 -31.02
C ASN A 305 -34.40 -2.03 -32.24
N GLY A 306 -33.31 -2.80 -32.28
CA GLY A 306 -32.30 -2.68 -33.36
C GLY A 306 -31.10 -1.80 -33.04
N ILE A 307 -31.13 -1.08 -31.91
CA ILE A 307 -30.03 -0.24 -31.46
C ILE A 307 -29.11 -1.05 -30.58
N GLN A 308 -27.84 -1.10 -30.96
CA GLN A 308 -26.77 -1.74 -30.21
C GLN A 308 -26.05 -0.72 -29.36
N PHE A 309 -25.71 -1.08 -28.12
CA PHE A 309 -25.02 -0.21 -27.18
C PHE A 309 -23.67 -0.78 -26.78
N TRP A 310 -22.68 0.09 -26.69
CA TRP A 310 -21.37 -0.23 -26.13
C TRP A 310 -20.84 0.92 -25.29
N THR A 311 -20.27 0.58 -24.13
CA THR A 311 -19.82 1.57 -23.15
C THR A 311 -18.40 1.30 -22.73
N ALA A 312 -17.69 2.38 -22.44
CA ALA A 312 -16.39 2.40 -21.81
C ALA A 312 -16.45 3.35 -20.62
N PHE A 313 -15.97 2.88 -19.48
CA PHE A 313 -16.02 3.62 -18.22
C PHE A 313 -14.72 3.37 -17.47
N THR A 314 -13.89 4.41 -17.40
CA THR A 314 -12.57 4.37 -16.75
C THR A 314 -12.53 5.45 -15.68
N PRO A 315 -12.81 5.10 -14.41
CA PRO A 315 -12.77 6.08 -13.32
C PRO A 315 -11.32 6.48 -13.01
N MET A 316 -11.10 7.75 -12.69
CA MET A 316 -9.82 8.32 -12.25
C MET A 316 -9.40 7.80 -10.87
N GLN A 317 -10.37 7.66 -9.96
CA GLN A 317 -10.17 7.18 -8.59
C GLN A 317 -10.99 5.90 -8.32
N GLU A 318 -11.02 5.45 -7.06
CA GLU A 318 -11.86 4.31 -6.69
C GLU A 318 -13.36 4.58 -6.92
N VAL A 319 -13.77 5.85 -6.85
CA VAL A 319 -15.17 6.28 -7.02
C VAL A 319 -15.20 7.49 -7.94
N SER A 320 -16.13 7.47 -8.90
CA SER A 320 -16.21 8.42 -10.00
C SER A 320 -17.41 9.37 -9.86
N GLY A 321 -17.27 10.60 -10.37
CA GLY A 321 -18.41 11.52 -10.54
C GLY A 321 -19.26 11.16 -11.75
N ASP A 322 -18.60 10.69 -12.81
CA ASP A 322 -19.23 10.19 -14.02
C ASP A 322 -20.19 9.03 -13.77
N TYR A 323 -21.28 9.03 -14.54
CA TYR A 323 -22.08 7.83 -14.73
C TYR A 323 -22.84 7.87 -16.04
N TYR A 324 -23.30 6.69 -16.44
CA TYR A 324 -24.28 6.52 -17.49
C TYR A 324 -25.37 5.57 -17.04
N ASP A 325 -26.54 5.67 -17.66
CA ASP A 325 -27.64 4.75 -17.39
C ASP A 325 -28.66 4.74 -18.54
N TYR A 326 -29.53 3.74 -18.51
CA TYR A 326 -30.68 3.63 -19.40
C TYR A 326 -31.99 3.53 -18.62
N PHE A 327 -33.02 4.22 -19.11
CA PHE A 327 -34.31 4.41 -18.44
C PHE A 327 -35.43 4.02 -19.40
N PRO A 328 -35.91 2.77 -19.39
CA PRO A 328 -37.07 2.37 -20.18
C PRO A 328 -38.31 3.13 -19.70
N TYR A 329 -39.03 3.81 -20.59
CA TYR A 329 -40.30 4.47 -20.24
C TYR A 329 -41.42 3.46 -20.31
N ASN A 330 -41.56 2.82 -21.47
CA ASN A 330 -42.49 1.74 -21.83
C ASN A 330 -41.77 0.84 -22.87
N MET A 331 -42.51 0.05 -23.66
CA MET A 331 -41.94 -0.67 -24.81
C MET A 331 -41.44 0.25 -25.93
N ASP A 332 -41.96 1.48 -26.01
CA ASP A 332 -41.83 2.32 -27.22
C ASP A 332 -40.79 3.44 -27.08
N LYS A 333 -40.21 3.64 -25.88
CA LYS A 333 -39.18 4.66 -25.65
C LYS A 333 -38.11 4.22 -24.65
N LEU A 334 -36.88 4.61 -24.96
CA LEU A 334 -35.71 4.39 -24.12
C LEU A 334 -35.01 5.72 -23.84
N GLY A 335 -34.89 6.09 -22.57
CA GLY A 335 -34.00 7.15 -22.13
C GLY A 335 -32.57 6.62 -21.95
N VAL A 336 -31.57 7.42 -22.29
CA VAL A 336 -30.15 7.14 -22.05
C VAL A 336 -29.51 8.44 -21.56
N ALA A 337 -28.77 8.38 -20.46
CA ALA A 337 -28.05 9.53 -19.93
C ALA A 337 -26.56 9.23 -19.81
N VAL A 338 -25.73 10.23 -20.08
CA VAL A 338 -24.34 10.31 -19.63
C VAL A 338 -24.21 11.61 -18.88
N CYS A 339 -23.75 11.55 -17.65
CA CYS A 339 -23.61 12.72 -16.80
C CYS A 339 -22.27 12.67 -16.06
N ASP A 340 -21.76 13.85 -15.76
CA ASP A 340 -20.57 14.08 -14.94
C ASP A 340 -20.94 15.00 -13.76
N VAL A 341 -20.49 14.65 -12.57
CA VAL A 341 -20.77 15.36 -11.33
C VAL A 341 -19.52 16.12 -10.91
N SER A 342 -19.66 17.42 -10.66
CA SER A 342 -18.56 18.27 -10.22
C SER A 342 -17.87 17.73 -8.96
N GLY A 343 -16.54 17.64 -9.01
CA GLY A 343 -15.71 17.13 -7.91
C GLY A 343 -15.46 15.62 -8.05
N HIS A 344 -14.77 15.03 -7.08
CA HIS A 344 -14.37 13.63 -7.14
C HIS A 344 -14.56 12.90 -5.81
N GLY A 345 -14.47 11.57 -5.84
CA GLY A 345 -14.56 10.73 -4.65
C GLY A 345 -15.98 10.59 -4.10
N VAL A 346 -16.08 10.37 -2.78
CA VAL A 346 -17.34 9.97 -2.12
C VAL A 346 -18.48 10.98 -2.28
N PRO A 347 -18.27 12.31 -2.13
CA PRO A 347 -19.36 13.28 -2.29
C PRO A 347 -19.98 13.26 -3.70
N ALA A 348 -19.15 13.20 -4.75
CA ALA A 348 -19.60 13.13 -6.14
C ALA A 348 -20.45 11.87 -6.37
N ALA A 349 -19.99 10.74 -5.86
CA ALA A 349 -20.71 9.46 -5.93
C ALA A 349 -22.12 9.47 -5.31
N PHE A 350 -22.33 10.25 -4.24
CA PHE A 350 -23.65 10.41 -3.65
C PHE A 350 -24.58 11.20 -4.58
N ILE A 351 -24.09 12.26 -5.21
CA ILE A 351 -24.85 13.04 -6.19
C ILE A 351 -25.13 12.17 -7.44
N THR A 352 -24.19 11.36 -7.90
CA THR A 352 -24.38 10.34 -8.95
C THR A 352 -25.56 9.42 -8.63
N ALA A 353 -25.60 8.85 -7.41
CA ALA A 353 -26.67 7.96 -6.98
C ALA A 353 -28.04 8.67 -6.90
N LEU A 354 -28.06 9.90 -6.37
CA LEU A 354 -29.26 10.73 -6.30
C LEU A 354 -29.76 11.09 -7.69
N SER A 355 -28.90 11.60 -8.56
CA SER A 355 -29.24 12.00 -9.93
C SER A 355 -29.83 10.82 -10.70
N LYS A 356 -29.19 9.64 -10.66
CA LYS A 356 -29.71 8.40 -11.25
C LYS A 356 -31.12 8.05 -10.76
N LEU A 357 -31.36 8.16 -9.45
CA LEU A 357 -32.70 7.92 -8.86
C LEU A 357 -33.73 8.92 -9.40
N LEU A 358 -33.36 10.19 -9.51
CA LEU A 358 -34.22 11.24 -10.04
C LEU A 358 -34.60 10.98 -11.50
N PHE A 359 -33.66 10.60 -12.37
CA PHE A 359 -33.97 10.20 -13.76
C PHE A 359 -34.94 9.02 -13.85
N SER A 360 -34.80 8.04 -12.95
CA SER A 360 -35.70 6.88 -12.92
C SER A 360 -37.14 7.27 -12.54
N ASN A 361 -37.30 8.27 -11.67
CA ASN A 361 -38.60 8.70 -11.14
C ASN A 361 -39.27 9.82 -11.96
N PHE A 362 -38.50 10.71 -12.58
CA PHE A 362 -39.01 11.90 -13.27
C PHE A 362 -39.01 11.77 -14.79
N LYS A 363 -39.60 10.69 -15.27
CA LYS A 363 -39.75 10.40 -16.70
C LYS A 363 -40.75 11.34 -17.37
N LYS A 364 -40.28 12.26 -18.24
CA LYS A 364 -41.13 13.18 -19.02
C LYS A 364 -41.01 12.94 -20.53
N PRO A 365 -42.04 13.31 -21.34
CA PRO A 365 -42.00 13.13 -22.79
C PRO A 365 -40.88 13.90 -23.50
N LYS A 366 -40.31 14.91 -22.84
CA LYS A 366 -39.24 15.77 -23.35
C LYS A 366 -38.04 15.77 -22.39
N PRO A 367 -36.82 15.56 -22.89
CA PRO A 367 -35.60 15.66 -22.09
C PRO A 367 -35.46 16.94 -21.27
N SER A 368 -35.79 18.10 -21.84
CA SER A 368 -35.70 19.40 -21.17
C SER A 368 -36.62 19.51 -19.93
N GLU A 369 -37.81 18.90 -20.00
CA GLU A 369 -38.75 18.86 -18.87
C GLU A 369 -38.27 17.93 -17.76
N THR A 370 -37.64 16.81 -18.11
CA THR A 370 -36.95 15.93 -17.16
C THR A 370 -35.84 16.70 -16.44
N PHE A 371 -34.98 17.41 -17.19
CA PHE A 371 -33.92 18.25 -16.62
C PHE A 371 -34.46 19.35 -15.70
N LYS A 372 -35.55 20.04 -16.07
CA LYS A 372 -36.18 21.05 -15.21
C LYS A 372 -36.57 20.49 -13.83
N LEU A 373 -37.14 19.28 -13.80
CA LEU A 373 -37.50 18.63 -12.54
C LEU A 373 -36.27 18.19 -11.77
N ILE A 374 -35.31 17.52 -12.43
CA ILE A 374 -34.08 17.07 -11.78
C ILE A 374 -33.29 18.24 -11.20
N ASN A 375 -33.18 19.36 -11.92
CA ASN A 375 -32.51 20.57 -11.45
C ASN A 375 -33.12 21.07 -10.14
N ARG A 376 -34.46 21.16 -10.06
CA ARG A 376 -35.16 21.59 -8.86
C ARG A 376 -34.93 20.65 -7.69
N GLU A 377 -35.07 19.33 -7.91
CA GLU A 377 -34.90 18.34 -6.85
C GLU A 377 -33.43 18.28 -6.37
N LEU A 378 -32.45 18.41 -7.27
CA LEU A 378 -31.04 18.49 -6.89
C LEU A 378 -30.76 19.73 -6.04
N LEU A 379 -31.30 20.90 -6.38
CA LEU A 379 -31.17 22.13 -5.58
C LEU A 379 -31.75 21.97 -4.17
N ASP A 380 -32.88 21.27 -4.04
CA ASP A 380 -33.53 21.05 -2.75
C ASP A 380 -32.78 20.02 -1.88
N LEU A 381 -32.24 18.97 -2.50
CA LEU A 381 -31.56 17.86 -1.83
C LEU A 381 -30.08 18.14 -1.52
N VAL A 382 -29.37 18.81 -2.43
CA VAL A 382 -27.92 19.07 -2.36
C VAL A 382 -27.70 20.52 -1.93
N LYS A 383 -27.57 20.74 -0.62
CA LYS A 383 -27.39 22.09 -0.03
C LYS A 383 -25.95 22.65 -0.10
N GLN A 384 -25.01 21.90 -0.65
CA GLN A 384 -23.60 22.29 -0.81
C GLN A 384 -23.26 22.58 -2.27
N GLN A 385 -22.05 23.09 -2.56
CA GLN A 385 -21.59 23.28 -3.93
C GLN A 385 -21.39 21.92 -4.62
N GLY A 386 -22.31 21.58 -5.51
CA GLY A 386 -22.23 20.40 -6.37
C GLY A 386 -23.21 20.56 -7.52
N TYR A 387 -22.74 20.34 -8.74
CA TYR A 387 -23.56 20.41 -9.94
C TYR A 387 -23.30 19.19 -10.82
N THR A 388 -24.18 18.96 -11.77
CA THR A 388 -24.08 17.82 -12.68
C THR A 388 -24.20 18.32 -14.10
N THR A 389 -23.15 18.09 -14.91
CA THR A 389 -23.29 18.21 -16.35
C THR A 389 -23.94 16.94 -16.87
N CYS A 390 -24.85 17.04 -17.84
CA CYS A 390 -25.47 15.84 -18.39
C CYS A 390 -25.95 16.02 -19.83
N VAL A 391 -25.87 14.94 -20.60
CA VAL A 391 -26.65 14.78 -21.83
C VAL A 391 -27.68 13.68 -21.65
N TYR A 392 -28.93 13.99 -21.99
CA TYR A 392 -30.03 13.04 -21.88
C TYR A 392 -30.72 12.87 -23.23
N VAL A 393 -30.79 11.63 -23.66
CA VAL A 393 -31.28 11.20 -24.96
C VAL A 393 -32.52 10.34 -24.74
N LEU A 394 -33.62 10.69 -25.38
CA LEU A 394 -34.86 9.93 -25.41
C LEU A 394 -35.10 9.41 -26.82
N ILE A 395 -34.95 8.10 -26.98
CA ILE A 395 -35.07 7.38 -28.24
C ILE A 395 -36.49 6.81 -28.35
N HIS A 396 -37.15 7.06 -29.47
CA HIS A 396 -38.46 6.54 -29.83
C HIS A 396 -38.34 5.27 -30.68
N ASP A 397 -39.43 4.51 -30.78
CA ASP A 397 -39.57 3.28 -31.57
C ASP A 397 -39.41 3.50 -33.09
N ASP A 398 -39.75 4.69 -33.57
CA ASP A 398 -39.52 5.16 -34.94
C ASP A 398 -38.09 5.70 -35.18
N TYR A 399 -37.18 5.48 -34.23
CA TYR A 399 -35.78 5.94 -34.26
C TYR A 399 -35.59 7.46 -34.27
N LYS A 400 -36.67 8.21 -33.97
CA LYS A 400 -36.55 9.61 -33.61
C LYS A 400 -35.89 9.72 -32.24
N VAL A 401 -34.90 10.59 -32.15
CA VAL A 401 -34.17 10.84 -30.93
C VAL A 401 -34.38 12.29 -30.55
N LEU A 402 -34.96 12.51 -29.36
CA LEU A 402 -34.99 13.81 -28.70
C LEU A 402 -33.87 13.87 -27.69
N TYR A 403 -33.13 14.96 -27.61
CA TYR A 403 -32.08 15.10 -26.59
C TYR A 403 -32.00 16.52 -26.06
N SER A 404 -31.46 16.66 -24.86
CA SER A 404 -31.11 17.94 -24.25
C SER A 404 -29.73 17.82 -23.62
N VAL A 405 -28.99 18.92 -23.65
CA VAL A 405 -27.66 19.06 -23.05
C VAL A 405 -27.76 20.02 -21.86
N ALA A 406 -27.08 19.71 -20.77
CA ALA A 406 -26.98 20.52 -19.56
C ALA A 406 -25.51 20.67 -19.19
N GLY A 407 -24.81 21.63 -19.81
CA GLY A 407 -23.40 21.94 -19.54
C GLY A 407 -22.41 20.84 -19.92
N HIS A 408 -22.82 19.84 -20.70
CA HIS A 408 -22.05 18.63 -21.02
C HIS A 408 -21.48 18.68 -22.43
N PRO A 409 -20.42 17.91 -22.75
CA PRO A 409 -20.00 17.72 -24.13
C PRO A 409 -21.16 17.27 -25.03
N ARG A 410 -21.19 17.84 -26.24
CA ARG A 410 -22.28 17.60 -27.19
C ARG A 410 -22.12 16.23 -27.85
N PRO A 411 -23.22 15.51 -28.15
CA PRO A 411 -23.12 14.23 -28.82
C PRO A 411 -22.42 14.32 -30.18
N ILE A 412 -21.72 13.27 -30.58
CA ILE A 412 -21.20 13.13 -31.95
C ILE A 412 -22.07 12.14 -32.72
N LEU A 413 -22.62 12.58 -33.84
CA LEU A 413 -23.44 11.77 -34.74
C LEU A 413 -22.63 11.40 -35.98
N TYR A 414 -22.41 10.11 -36.20
CA TYR A 414 -21.87 9.57 -37.43
C TYR A 414 -23.02 9.12 -38.34
N ARG A 415 -23.01 9.64 -39.57
CA ARG A 415 -23.98 9.32 -40.62
C ARG A 415 -23.41 8.26 -41.55
N ALA A 416 -24.00 7.06 -41.55
CA ALA A 416 -23.53 5.96 -42.41
C ALA A 416 -23.63 6.30 -43.90
N LYS A 417 -24.67 7.05 -44.28
CA LYS A 417 -24.94 7.44 -45.67
C LYS A 417 -23.88 8.37 -46.27
N THR A 418 -23.37 9.31 -45.47
CA THR A 418 -22.35 10.28 -45.91
C THR A 418 -20.94 9.87 -45.49
N LYS A 419 -20.82 8.91 -44.56
CA LYS A 419 -19.58 8.51 -43.88
C LYS A 419 -18.87 9.67 -43.18
N GLN A 420 -19.65 10.60 -42.64
CA GLN A 420 -19.16 11.78 -41.92
C GLN A 420 -19.67 11.77 -40.49
N ALA A 421 -18.83 12.27 -39.57
CA ALA A 421 -19.23 12.53 -38.20
C ALA A 421 -19.36 14.03 -37.92
N GLU A 422 -20.42 14.42 -37.25
CA GLU A 422 -20.72 15.81 -36.89
C GLU A 422 -21.01 15.94 -35.39
N ILE A 423 -20.59 17.05 -34.79
CA ILE A 423 -20.98 17.39 -33.42
C ILE A 423 -22.40 17.94 -33.47
N CYS A 424 -23.29 17.32 -32.71
CA CYS A 424 -24.67 17.76 -32.57
C CYS A 424 -24.74 19.17 -31.96
N GLU A 425 -25.81 19.90 -32.28
CA GLU A 425 -26.13 21.14 -31.58
C GLU A 425 -26.52 20.87 -30.12
N GLY A 426 -26.49 21.89 -29.27
CA GLY A 426 -26.99 21.75 -27.90
C GLY A 426 -26.20 22.57 -26.91
N ASP A 427 -26.92 23.37 -26.13
CA ASP A 427 -26.41 24.17 -25.04
C ASP A 427 -27.37 24.04 -23.85
N GLY A 428 -26.88 24.37 -22.66
CA GLY A 428 -27.66 24.43 -21.42
C GLY A 428 -26.76 24.60 -20.22
N THR A 429 -27.29 25.12 -19.12
CA THR A 429 -26.53 25.27 -17.87
C THR A 429 -26.52 23.97 -17.08
N PHE A 430 -25.45 23.64 -16.36
CA PHE A 430 -25.39 22.43 -15.52
C PHE A 430 -26.56 22.34 -14.50
N LEU A 431 -26.95 21.11 -14.18
CA LEU A 431 -28.03 20.79 -13.25
C LEU A 431 -27.60 21.03 -11.79
N GLY A 432 -28.54 21.44 -10.94
CA GLY A 432 -28.37 21.51 -9.49
C GLY A 432 -27.66 22.75 -8.96
N MET A 433 -27.26 23.70 -9.83
CA MET A 433 -26.53 24.91 -9.40
C MET A 433 -27.39 26.17 -9.36
N PHE A 434 -28.24 26.37 -10.37
CA PHE A 434 -29.04 27.60 -10.49
C PHE A 434 -30.54 27.29 -10.59
N PRO A 435 -31.40 27.97 -9.82
CA PRO A 435 -32.85 27.77 -9.90
C PRO A 435 -33.45 28.02 -11.30
N ASP A 436 -32.90 28.98 -12.03
CA ASP A 436 -33.30 29.40 -13.38
C ASP A 436 -32.62 28.61 -14.51
N ALA A 437 -31.74 27.64 -14.20
CA ALA A 437 -31.14 26.76 -15.21
C ALA A 437 -32.19 26.04 -16.07
N GLY A 438 -33.38 25.81 -15.51
CA GLY A 438 -34.54 25.27 -16.22
C GLY A 438 -34.87 25.99 -17.54
N ASP A 439 -34.67 27.30 -17.63
CA ASP A 439 -35.01 28.10 -18.82
C ASP A 439 -33.97 27.95 -19.95
N THR A 440 -32.83 27.35 -19.66
CA THR A 440 -31.73 27.16 -20.62
C THR A 440 -31.85 25.86 -21.40
N PHE A 441 -32.55 24.85 -20.86
CA PHE A 441 -32.67 23.52 -21.48
C PHE A 441 -33.56 23.55 -22.72
N ARG A 442 -33.06 22.98 -23.81
CA ARG A 442 -33.77 22.89 -25.10
C ARG A 442 -33.79 21.45 -25.59
N ASP A 443 -34.92 21.05 -26.16
CA ASP A 443 -35.03 19.76 -26.84
C ASP A 443 -34.61 19.93 -28.31
N LEU A 444 -33.61 19.15 -28.69
CA LEU A 444 -33.15 19.01 -30.06
C LEU A 444 -33.54 17.62 -30.57
N GLN A 445 -33.54 17.47 -31.90
CA GLN A 445 -34.01 16.25 -32.54
C GLN A 445 -33.03 15.78 -33.60
N ILE A 446 -32.78 14.48 -33.62
CA ILE A 446 -32.18 13.78 -34.75
C ILE A 446 -33.08 12.60 -35.14
N GLN A 447 -33.00 12.19 -36.40
CA GLN A 447 -33.58 10.94 -36.89
C GLN A 447 -32.43 9.99 -37.20
N LEU A 448 -32.39 8.83 -36.56
CA LEU A 448 -31.39 7.80 -36.87
C LEU A 448 -31.84 6.98 -38.09
N GLU A 449 -30.89 6.70 -38.99
CA GLU A 449 -31.05 5.76 -40.09
C GLU A 449 -30.18 4.50 -39.85
N PRO A 450 -30.54 3.33 -40.43
CA PRO A 450 -29.73 2.11 -40.28
C PRO A 450 -28.25 2.34 -40.64
N GLY A 451 -27.37 1.97 -39.71
CA GLY A 451 -25.92 2.18 -39.80
C GLY A 451 -25.42 3.41 -39.03
N ASP A 452 -26.28 4.41 -38.75
CA ASP A 452 -25.89 5.61 -38.01
C ASP A 452 -25.42 5.26 -36.59
N LYS A 453 -24.44 6.02 -36.09
CA LYS A 453 -23.87 5.87 -34.74
C LYS A 453 -23.96 7.18 -33.99
N LEU A 454 -24.33 7.15 -32.72
CA LEU A 454 -24.31 8.31 -31.84
C LEU A 454 -23.39 8.02 -30.65
N PHE A 455 -22.53 8.99 -30.31
CA PHE A 455 -21.59 8.90 -29.21
C PHE A 455 -21.88 9.97 -28.17
N LEU A 456 -21.99 9.55 -26.91
CA LEU A 456 -22.11 10.40 -25.73
C LEU A 456 -20.85 10.20 -24.91
N TYR A 457 -20.21 11.26 -24.44
CA TYR A 457 -18.92 11.18 -23.77
C TYR A 457 -18.74 12.31 -22.76
N THR A 458 -17.81 12.09 -21.82
CA THR A 458 -17.37 13.10 -20.85
C THR A 458 -16.10 13.78 -21.31
N ASP A 459 -15.87 14.99 -20.80
CA ASP A 459 -14.73 15.84 -21.13
C ASP A 459 -13.39 15.19 -20.76
N GLY A 460 -13.35 14.34 -19.74
CA GLY A 460 -12.17 13.52 -19.43
C GLY A 460 -11.62 12.71 -20.61
N LEU A 461 -12.44 12.37 -21.62
CA LEU A 461 -11.98 11.76 -22.87
C LEU A 461 -11.24 12.75 -23.79
N THR A 462 -11.76 13.98 -23.92
CA THR A 462 -11.29 14.97 -24.89
C THR A 462 -10.21 15.90 -24.32
N GLU A 463 -10.24 16.15 -23.01
CA GLU A 463 -9.29 17.01 -22.31
C GLU A 463 -8.02 16.28 -21.90
N ALA A 464 -8.00 14.94 -21.95
CA ALA A 464 -6.81 14.15 -21.68
C ALA A 464 -5.61 14.61 -22.51
N GLU A 465 -4.49 14.88 -21.83
CA GLU A 465 -3.29 15.43 -22.43
C GLU A 465 -2.24 14.36 -22.73
N ASN A 466 -1.41 14.61 -23.74
CA ASN A 466 -0.16 13.87 -23.96
C ASN A 466 1.01 14.49 -23.18
N ASP A 467 2.22 13.94 -23.32
CA ASP A 467 3.46 14.48 -22.71
C ASP A 467 3.81 15.92 -23.08
N LYS A 468 3.24 16.42 -24.17
CA LYS A 468 3.45 17.79 -24.63
C LYS A 468 2.36 18.75 -24.13
N GLY A 469 1.46 18.28 -23.26
CA GLY A 469 0.33 19.06 -22.76
C GLY A 469 -0.72 19.37 -23.84
N LYS A 470 -0.77 18.59 -24.93
CA LYS A 470 -1.80 18.75 -25.97
C LYS A 470 -2.97 17.82 -25.65
N ALA A 471 -4.17 18.39 -25.53
CA ALA A 471 -5.42 17.64 -25.36
C ALA A 471 -5.73 16.73 -26.56
N PHE A 472 -6.42 15.61 -26.29
CA PHE A 472 -6.86 14.65 -27.31
C PHE A 472 -7.78 15.30 -28.35
N GLY A 473 -8.76 16.07 -27.86
CA GLY A 473 -9.64 16.94 -28.64
C GLY A 473 -10.73 16.23 -29.45
N GLU A 474 -11.82 16.96 -29.72
CA GLU A 474 -12.97 16.47 -30.49
C GLU A 474 -12.61 16.17 -31.95
N GLU A 475 -11.74 16.97 -32.57
CA GLU A 475 -11.31 16.79 -33.97
C GLU A 475 -10.71 15.40 -34.21
N LYS A 476 -9.88 14.93 -33.27
CA LYS A 476 -9.24 13.62 -33.36
C LYS A 476 -10.27 12.51 -33.13
N LEU A 477 -11.18 12.70 -32.18
CA LEU A 477 -12.27 11.77 -31.91
C LEU A 477 -13.15 11.55 -33.15
N ILE A 478 -13.55 12.64 -33.81
CA ILE A 478 -14.30 12.62 -35.08
C ILE A 478 -13.54 11.81 -36.14
N HIS A 479 -12.25 12.10 -36.34
CA HIS A 479 -11.45 11.41 -37.35
C HIS A 479 -11.35 9.90 -37.09
N ILE A 480 -11.23 9.48 -35.82
CA ILE A 480 -11.21 8.07 -35.45
C ILE A 480 -12.57 7.42 -35.74
N ILE A 481 -13.68 8.09 -35.39
CA ILE A 481 -15.04 7.59 -35.65
C ILE A 481 -15.24 7.37 -37.15
N GLU A 482 -14.86 8.34 -37.98
CA GLU A 482 -14.96 8.25 -39.44
C GLU A 482 -14.10 7.11 -40.01
N SER A 483 -12.89 6.92 -39.49
CA SER A 483 -12.02 5.80 -39.88
C SER A 483 -12.61 4.42 -39.52
N CYS A 484 -13.57 4.38 -38.59
CA CYS A 484 -14.27 3.18 -38.14
C CYS A 484 -15.65 2.99 -38.81
N ALA A 485 -15.88 3.60 -39.98
CA ALA A 485 -17.13 3.55 -40.73
C ALA A 485 -17.78 2.15 -40.80
N GLU A 486 -17.00 1.14 -41.20
CA GLU A 486 -17.47 -0.24 -41.43
C GLU A 486 -17.39 -1.14 -40.17
N LYS A 487 -16.84 -0.63 -39.07
CA LYS A 487 -16.70 -1.39 -37.81
C LYS A 487 -18.00 -1.39 -37.02
N SER A 488 -18.22 -2.40 -36.20
CA SER A 488 -19.30 -2.42 -35.22
C SER A 488 -19.14 -1.32 -34.16
N ILE A 489 -20.20 -1.00 -33.43
CA ILE A 489 -20.13 -0.03 -32.32
C ILE A 489 -19.12 -0.43 -31.24
N GLN A 490 -19.03 -1.74 -30.94
CA GLN A 490 -18.04 -2.28 -30.00
C GLN A 490 -16.61 -1.97 -30.48
N GLU A 491 -16.27 -2.40 -31.69
CA GLU A 491 -14.93 -2.20 -32.25
C GLU A 491 -14.59 -0.72 -32.41
N THR A 492 -15.59 0.13 -32.68
CA THR A 492 -15.41 1.59 -32.77
C THR A 492 -15.02 2.18 -31.41
N VAL A 493 -15.77 1.86 -30.35
CA VAL A 493 -15.46 2.33 -28.99
C VAL A 493 -14.10 1.80 -28.51
N GLU A 494 -13.80 0.52 -28.74
CA GLU A 494 -12.50 -0.07 -28.40
C GLU A 494 -11.33 0.58 -29.17
N THR A 495 -11.54 0.92 -30.44
CA THR A 495 -10.56 1.65 -31.26
C THR A 495 -10.30 3.05 -30.70
N ILE A 496 -11.36 3.77 -30.27
CA ILE A 496 -11.24 5.09 -29.64
C ILE A 496 -10.40 5.00 -28.37
N LEU A 497 -10.68 4.04 -27.49
CA LEU A 497 -9.92 3.87 -26.24
C LEU A 497 -8.46 3.49 -26.47
N THR A 498 -8.19 2.65 -27.48
CA THR A 498 -6.81 2.28 -27.82
C THR A 498 -6.04 3.49 -28.32
N ASN A 499 -6.62 4.28 -29.22
CA ASN A 499 -6.01 5.52 -29.70
C ASN A 499 -5.84 6.57 -28.58
N HIS A 500 -6.80 6.63 -27.65
CA HIS A 500 -6.72 7.49 -26.47
C HIS A 500 -5.54 7.09 -25.58
N LYS A 501 -5.45 5.80 -25.23
CA LYS A 501 -4.36 5.27 -24.38
C LYS A 501 -2.98 5.43 -25.03
N GLU A 502 -2.88 5.23 -26.35
CA GLU A 502 -1.65 5.48 -27.09
C GLU A 502 -1.26 6.96 -27.09
N PHE A 503 -2.25 7.86 -27.21
CA PHE A 503 -2.02 9.29 -27.19
C PHE A 503 -1.54 9.81 -25.82
N THR A 504 -2.12 9.31 -24.73
CA THR A 504 -1.70 9.63 -23.37
C THR A 504 -0.46 8.85 -22.91
N MET A 505 0.12 8.01 -23.78
CA MET A 505 1.25 7.11 -23.47
C MET A 505 1.00 6.21 -22.25
N GLY A 506 -0.27 5.90 -21.99
CA GLY A 506 -0.67 5.06 -20.87
C GLY A 506 -0.49 5.69 -19.49
N THR A 507 -0.39 7.02 -19.39
CA THR A 507 -0.49 7.71 -18.09
C THR A 507 -1.87 7.47 -17.47
N ASP A 508 -1.92 7.53 -16.14
CA ASP A 508 -3.19 7.45 -15.43
C ASP A 508 -4.14 8.58 -15.88
N PRO A 509 -5.46 8.33 -15.95
CA PRO A 509 -6.43 9.34 -16.32
C PRO A 509 -6.32 10.56 -15.41
N MET A 510 -6.38 11.76 -15.99
CA MET A 510 -6.42 13.02 -15.24
C MET A 510 -7.83 13.34 -14.73
N ASP A 511 -8.84 12.71 -15.33
CA ASP A 511 -10.24 12.79 -14.95
C ASP A 511 -10.97 11.46 -15.29
N ASP A 512 -12.22 11.32 -14.87
CA ASP A 512 -13.08 10.20 -15.22
C ASP A 512 -13.37 10.18 -16.73
N ILE A 513 -13.32 8.98 -17.34
CA ILE A 513 -13.57 8.82 -18.77
C ILE A 513 -14.80 7.94 -18.97
N THR A 514 -15.83 8.53 -19.56
CA THR A 514 -17.04 7.83 -19.98
C THR A 514 -17.28 8.01 -21.46
N LEU A 515 -17.51 6.91 -22.17
CA LEU A 515 -17.87 6.90 -23.59
C LEU A 515 -18.96 5.86 -23.82
N LEU A 516 -20.13 6.31 -24.26
CA LEU A 516 -21.26 5.49 -24.65
C LEU A 516 -21.50 5.66 -26.14
N GLY A 517 -21.31 4.58 -26.89
CA GLY A 517 -21.69 4.49 -28.30
C GLY A 517 -23.01 3.74 -28.45
N LEU A 518 -23.88 4.23 -29.32
CA LEU A 518 -25.04 3.50 -29.81
C LEU A 518 -25.05 3.47 -31.33
N GLN A 519 -25.55 2.39 -31.92
CA GLN A 519 -25.65 2.22 -33.37
C GLN A 519 -26.99 1.60 -33.73
N LEU A 520 -27.71 2.21 -34.67
CA LEU A 520 -28.85 1.55 -35.30
C LEU A 520 -28.32 0.49 -36.26
N SER A 521 -28.63 -0.79 -36.03
CA SER A 521 -28.03 -1.89 -36.80
C SER A 521 -28.31 -1.72 -38.31
N PRO A 522 -27.28 -1.79 -39.17
CA PRO A 522 -27.49 -1.76 -40.62
C PRO A 522 -28.29 -2.99 -41.11
N MET A 523 -28.29 -4.08 -40.33
CA MET A 523 -29.03 -5.31 -40.61
C MET A 523 -30.44 -5.33 -40.01
N LEU A 524 -30.95 -4.20 -39.51
CA LEU A 524 -32.27 -4.12 -38.88
C LEU A 524 -33.42 -4.72 -39.73
N PRO A 525 -33.55 -4.44 -41.04
CA PRO A 525 -34.61 -5.04 -41.84
C PRO A 525 -34.53 -6.56 -41.91
N GLU A 526 -33.32 -7.10 -42.00
CA GLU A 526 -33.07 -8.54 -42.02
C GLU A 526 -33.37 -9.18 -40.65
N PHE A 527 -32.91 -8.56 -39.56
CA PHE A 527 -33.23 -8.97 -38.19
C PHE A 527 -34.74 -9.09 -37.98
N ASN A 528 -35.50 -8.05 -38.35
CA ASN A 528 -36.96 -8.04 -38.19
C ASN A 528 -37.64 -9.17 -38.97
N LEU A 529 -37.19 -9.43 -40.20
CA LEU A 529 -37.72 -10.52 -41.02
C LEU A 529 -37.41 -11.90 -40.41
N ILE A 530 -36.16 -12.12 -39.98
CA ILE A 530 -35.73 -13.40 -39.39
C ILE A 530 -36.46 -13.64 -38.07
N LYS A 531 -36.52 -12.63 -37.18
CA LYS A 531 -37.24 -12.72 -35.91
C LYS A 531 -38.72 -13.04 -36.12
N ALA A 532 -39.38 -12.40 -37.09
CA ALA A 532 -40.78 -12.68 -37.41
C ALA A 532 -41.02 -14.13 -37.86
N LYS A 533 -40.11 -14.71 -38.66
CA LYS A 533 -40.14 -16.13 -39.04
C LYS A 533 -39.96 -17.05 -37.83
N GLY A 534 -39.04 -16.72 -36.92
CA GLY A 534 -38.86 -17.43 -35.65
C GLY A 534 -40.12 -17.40 -34.78
N ASP A 535 -40.74 -16.21 -34.65
CA ASP A 535 -42.00 -16.02 -33.91
C ASP A 535 -43.15 -16.83 -34.53
N GLU A 536 -43.23 -16.93 -35.86
CA GLU A 536 -44.21 -17.75 -36.57
C GLU A 536 -44.00 -19.25 -36.35
N ALA A 537 -42.78 -19.76 -36.55
CA ALA A 537 -42.45 -21.16 -36.31
C ALA A 537 -42.71 -21.57 -34.85
N TYR A 538 -42.39 -20.67 -33.90
CA TYR A 538 -42.67 -20.88 -32.48
C TYR A 538 -44.18 -21.01 -32.21
N ARG A 539 -45.02 -20.14 -32.79
CA ARG A 539 -46.50 -20.23 -32.68
C ARG A 539 -47.05 -21.53 -33.24
N LYS A 540 -46.46 -22.05 -34.33
CA LYS A 540 -46.79 -23.35 -34.93
C LYS A 540 -46.24 -24.55 -34.14
N LYS A 541 -45.56 -24.31 -33.01
CA LYS A 541 -44.88 -25.32 -32.17
C LYS A 541 -43.76 -26.07 -32.92
N GLN A 542 -43.23 -25.49 -33.99
CA GLN A 542 -42.09 -26.00 -34.75
C GLN A 542 -40.79 -25.51 -34.09
N PHE A 543 -40.52 -25.98 -32.87
CA PHE A 543 -39.45 -25.41 -32.03
C PHE A 543 -38.05 -25.54 -32.64
N SER A 544 -37.74 -26.67 -33.28
CA SER A 544 -36.44 -26.85 -33.94
C SER A 544 -36.19 -25.88 -35.09
N GLU A 545 -37.25 -25.51 -35.83
CA GLU A 545 -37.18 -24.50 -36.88
C GLU A 545 -37.07 -23.08 -36.29
N ALA A 546 -37.85 -22.80 -35.24
CA ALA A 546 -37.78 -21.53 -34.53
C ALA A 546 -36.37 -21.27 -33.95
N VAL A 547 -35.71 -22.30 -33.43
CA VAL A 547 -34.32 -22.25 -32.94
C VAL A 547 -33.36 -21.73 -34.01
N VAL A 548 -33.49 -22.18 -35.27
CA VAL A 548 -32.61 -21.74 -36.36
C VAL A 548 -32.78 -20.25 -36.63
N PHE A 549 -34.01 -19.77 -36.73
CA PHE A 549 -34.26 -18.34 -36.98
C PHE A 549 -33.84 -17.47 -35.81
N TYR A 550 -34.15 -17.87 -34.57
CA TYR A 550 -33.72 -17.09 -33.41
C TYR A 550 -32.21 -17.09 -33.23
N GLU A 551 -31.51 -18.16 -33.59
CA GLU A 551 -30.04 -18.16 -33.58
C GLU A 551 -29.47 -17.12 -34.56
N GLN A 552 -30.01 -17.06 -35.78
CA GLN A 552 -29.61 -16.05 -36.77
C GLN A 552 -29.93 -14.63 -36.27
N ALA A 553 -31.12 -14.40 -35.72
CA ALA A 553 -31.49 -13.09 -35.17
C ALA A 553 -30.57 -12.68 -34.00
N HIS A 554 -30.24 -13.63 -33.11
CA HIS A 554 -29.35 -13.41 -31.98
C HIS A 554 -27.89 -13.14 -32.40
N GLN A 555 -27.45 -13.64 -33.56
CA GLN A 555 -26.13 -13.27 -34.10
C GLN A 555 -26.08 -11.80 -34.56
N ILE A 556 -27.18 -11.25 -35.06
CA ILE A 556 -27.27 -9.86 -35.50
C ILE A 556 -27.37 -8.92 -34.29
N LEU A 557 -28.24 -9.23 -33.34
CA LEU A 557 -28.44 -8.45 -32.10
C LEU A 557 -28.30 -9.35 -30.87
N PRO A 558 -27.06 -9.57 -30.39
CA PRO A 558 -26.80 -10.49 -29.30
C PRO A 558 -27.40 -10.07 -27.97
N ARG A 559 -27.64 -8.77 -27.72
CA ARG A 559 -28.16 -8.28 -26.44
C ARG A 559 -29.64 -7.89 -26.50
N GLU A 560 -30.35 -8.26 -27.57
CA GLU A 560 -31.80 -8.03 -27.69
C GLU A 560 -32.55 -9.07 -26.84
N LEU A 561 -33.14 -8.58 -25.74
CA LEU A 561 -33.64 -9.42 -24.65
C LEU A 561 -34.85 -10.27 -25.06
N ASP A 562 -35.75 -9.76 -25.91
CA ASP A 562 -36.95 -10.50 -26.29
C ASP A 562 -36.60 -11.70 -27.19
N THR A 563 -35.67 -11.53 -28.12
CA THR A 563 -35.11 -12.59 -28.95
C THR A 563 -34.37 -13.60 -28.10
N GLN A 564 -33.53 -13.16 -27.14
CA GLN A 564 -32.85 -14.07 -26.21
C GLN A 564 -33.85 -14.94 -25.42
N LEU A 565 -34.91 -14.35 -24.89
CA LEU A 565 -35.94 -15.08 -24.15
C LEU A 565 -36.68 -16.07 -25.04
N SER A 566 -37.13 -15.64 -26.22
CA SER A 566 -37.82 -16.50 -27.18
C SER A 566 -36.91 -17.63 -27.67
N TYR A 567 -35.64 -17.35 -27.89
CA TYR A 567 -34.63 -18.32 -28.27
C TYR A 567 -34.40 -19.37 -27.19
N GLY A 568 -34.13 -18.93 -25.95
CA GLY A 568 -33.94 -19.82 -24.80
C GLY A 568 -35.15 -20.71 -24.54
N LYS A 569 -36.37 -20.17 -24.70
CA LYS A 569 -37.60 -20.96 -24.63
C LYS A 569 -37.70 -21.98 -25.76
N ALA A 570 -37.41 -21.59 -27.00
CA ALA A 570 -37.45 -22.51 -28.14
C ALA A 570 -36.47 -23.66 -27.97
N LEU A 571 -35.24 -23.38 -27.51
CA LEU A 571 -34.22 -24.36 -27.18
C LEU A 571 -34.68 -25.33 -26.08
N ALA A 572 -35.31 -24.81 -25.02
CA ALA A 572 -35.86 -25.65 -23.96
C ALA A 572 -36.94 -26.60 -24.48
N TYR A 573 -37.84 -26.12 -25.34
CA TYR A 573 -38.89 -26.96 -25.94
C TYR A 573 -38.37 -27.92 -27.01
N SER A 574 -37.25 -27.63 -27.66
CA SER A 574 -36.59 -28.53 -28.61
C SER A 574 -35.64 -29.53 -27.92
N GLY A 575 -35.47 -29.47 -26.59
CA GLY A 575 -34.63 -30.36 -25.81
C GLY A 575 -33.15 -29.97 -25.69
N ASN A 576 -32.75 -28.78 -26.14
CA ASN A 576 -31.38 -28.28 -26.01
C ASN A 576 -31.22 -27.46 -24.72
N PHE A 577 -31.19 -28.16 -23.59
CA PHE A 577 -31.27 -27.54 -22.26
C PHE A 577 -30.03 -26.75 -21.86
N GLU A 578 -28.83 -27.21 -22.22
CA GLU A 578 -27.57 -26.55 -21.84
C GLU A 578 -27.46 -25.16 -22.47
N LYS A 579 -27.75 -25.04 -23.77
CA LYS A 579 -27.75 -23.74 -24.46
C LYS A 579 -28.90 -22.86 -23.96
N ALA A 580 -30.06 -23.44 -23.66
CA ALA A 580 -31.17 -22.71 -23.06
C ALA A 580 -30.81 -22.13 -21.68
N ILE A 581 -30.11 -22.88 -20.83
CA ILE A 581 -29.63 -22.41 -19.52
C ILE A 581 -28.73 -21.20 -19.69
N SER A 582 -27.70 -21.30 -20.54
CA SER A 582 -26.75 -20.19 -20.77
C SER A 582 -27.45 -18.89 -21.20
N LEU A 583 -28.40 -18.98 -22.15
CA LEU A 583 -29.15 -17.83 -22.64
C LEU A 583 -30.10 -17.24 -21.58
N LEU A 584 -30.84 -18.09 -20.87
CA LEU A 584 -31.80 -17.62 -19.86
C LEU A 584 -31.10 -17.05 -18.62
N GLU A 585 -29.93 -17.58 -18.23
CA GLU A 585 -29.09 -16.98 -17.20
C GLU A 585 -28.59 -15.60 -17.63
N SER A 586 -28.12 -15.47 -18.88
CA SER A 586 -27.72 -14.18 -19.44
C SER A 586 -28.88 -13.18 -19.43
N TYR A 587 -30.06 -13.58 -19.88
CA TYR A 587 -31.27 -12.75 -19.85
C TYR A 587 -31.65 -12.33 -18.42
N ASN A 588 -31.57 -13.24 -17.44
CA ASN A 588 -31.93 -12.96 -16.05
C ASN A 588 -30.97 -12.00 -15.35
N LYS A 589 -29.76 -11.76 -15.89
CA LYS A 589 -28.88 -10.67 -15.41
C LYS A 589 -29.51 -9.29 -15.65
N PHE A 590 -30.25 -9.13 -16.74
CA PHE A 590 -30.96 -7.87 -17.08
C PHE A 590 -32.37 -7.82 -16.49
N LYS A 591 -33.08 -8.96 -16.46
CA LYS A 591 -34.47 -9.07 -16.01
C LYS A 591 -34.59 -10.05 -14.85
N THR A 592 -34.11 -9.63 -13.68
CA THR A 592 -34.01 -10.43 -12.45
C THR A 592 -35.35 -10.91 -11.90
N ASN A 593 -36.47 -10.26 -12.26
CA ASN A 593 -37.82 -10.58 -11.79
C ASN A 593 -38.74 -10.99 -12.95
N HIS A 594 -38.27 -11.86 -13.85
CA HIS A 594 -39.06 -12.31 -14.99
C HIS A 594 -39.61 -13.73 -14.82
N PHE A 595 -40.89 -13.83 -14.45
CA PHE A 595 -41.60 -15.10 -14.18
C PHE A 595 -41.33 -16.21 -15.21
N LYS A 596 -41.60 -15.95 -16.50
CA LYS A 596 -41.50 -17.00 -17.54
C LYS A 596 -40.07 -17.50 -17.73
N SER A 597 -39.07 -16.64 -17.52
CA SER A 597 -37.66 -17.02 -17.67
C SER A 597 -37.26 -17.98 -16.55
N HIS A 598 -37.52 -17.61 -15.29
CA HIS A 598 -37.26 -18.48 -14.14
C HIS A 598 -38.02 -19.81 -14.19
N SER A 599 -39.27 -19.80 -14.65
CA SER A 599 -40.04 -21.04 -14.87
C SER A 599 -39.36 -22.01 -15.83
N VAL A 600 -38.91 -21.50 -16.97
CA VAL A 600 -38.29 -22.31 -18.03
C VAL A 600 -36.87 -22.71 -17.63
N LEU A 601 -36.10 -21.81 -17.01
CA LEU A 601 -34.76 -22.09 -16.50
C LEU A 601 -34.79 -23.20 -15.43
N GLY A 602 -35.76 -23.16 -14.51
CA GLY A 602 -35.97 -24.23 -13.53
C GLY A 602 -36.28 -25.57 -14.20
N TYR A 603 -37.06 -25.57 -15.28
CA TYR A 603 -37.32 -26.77 -16.07
C TYR A 603 -36.07 -27.30 -16.77
N CYS A 604 -35.27 -26.43 -17.40
CA CYS A 604 -34.00 -26.84 -18.01
C CYS A 604 -33.06 -27.46 -16.97
N TYR A 605 -32.92 -26.83 -15.79
CA TYR A 605 -32.10 -27.35 -14.70
C TYR A 605 -32.56 -28.72 -14.20
N TYR A 606 -33.87 -28.94 -14.13
CA TYR A 606 -34.43 -30.24 -13.79
C TYR A 606 -34.07 -31.32 -14.82
N GLN A 607 -34.07 -30.98 -16.12
CA GLN A 607 -33.73 -31.92 -17.20
C GLN A 607 -32.24 -32.30 -17.21
N VAL A 608 -31.35 -31.39 -16.84
CA VAL A 608 -29.90 -31.66 -16.68
C VAL A 608 -29.52 -32.11 -15.25
N GLU A 609 -30.50 -32.51 -14.45
CA GLU A 609 -30.33 -33.07 -13.10
C GLU A 609 -29.70 -32.13 -12.05
N MET A 610 -29.69 -30.81 -12.29
CA MET A 610 -29.26 -29.79 -11.33
C MET A 610 -30.42 -29.37 -10.41
N TYR A 611 -30.88 -30.31 -9.59
CA TYR A 611 -32.11 -30.19 -8.80
C TYR A 611 -32.15 -29.01 -7.82
N GLU A 612 -31.04 -28.70 -7.15
CA GLU A 612 -30.97 -27.56 -6.22
C GLU A 612 -31.21 -26.23 -6.93
N LYS A 613 -30.60 -26.05 -8.11
CA LYS A 613 -30.81 -24.87 -8.95
C LYS A 613 -32.25 -24.82 -9.48
N ALA A 614 -32.81 -25.96 -9.88
CA ALA A 614 -34.21 -26.02 -10.31
C ALA A 614 -35.18 -25.58 -9.20
N GLU A 615 -34.96 -26.01 -7.94
CA GLU A 615 -35.75 -25.59 -6.78
C GLU A 615 -35.68 -24.07 -6.58
N ILE A 616 -34.48 -23.49 -6.64
CA ILE A 616 -34.26 -22.04 -6.49
C ILE A 616 -35.03 -21.25 -7.55
N GLU A 617 -34.89 -21.63 -8.82
CA GLU A 617 -35.47 -20.89 -9.94
C GLU A 617 -37.00 -20.98 -9.93
N TRP A 618 -37.60 -22.14 -9.63
CA TRP A 618 -39.05 -22.23 -9.50
C TRP A 618 -39.60 -21.49 -8.27
N LYS A 619 -38.84 -21.43 -7.16
CA LYS A 619 -39.22 -20.59 -6.01
C LYS A 619 -39.20 -19.10 -6.37
N LYS A 620 -38.20 -18.63 -7.09
CA LYS A 620 -38.16 -17.25 -7.62
C LYS A 620 -39.34 -16.97 -8.54
N ALA A 621 -39.62 -17.88 -9.48
CA ALA A 621 -40.76 -17.75 -10.37
C ALA A 621 -42.08 -17.66 -9.58
N HIS A 622 -42.25 -18.50 -8.56
CA HIS A 622 -43.44 -18.48 -7.69
C HIS A 622 -43.52 -17.22 -6.81
N SER A 623 -42.41 -16.66 -6.33
CA SER A 623 -42.45 -15.38 -5.59
C SER A 623 -42.87 -14.20 -6.47
N ILE A 624 -42.70 -14.31 -7.79
CA ILE A 624 -43.13 -13.29 -8.76
C ILE A 624 -44.60 -13.50 -9.15
N ASN A 625 -45.04 -14.76 -9.33
CA ASN A 625 -46.42 -15.11 -9.61
C ASN A 625 -46.83 -16.34 -8.79
N ASP A 626 -47.47 -16.08 -7.66
CA ASP A 626 -47.85 -17.07 -6.66
C ASP A 626 -49.03 -17.95 -7.11
N SER A 627 -49.89 -17.44 -7.99
CA SER A 627 -51.05 -18.15 -8.52
C SER A 627 -50.71 -19.22 -9.58
N ASN A 628 -49.46 -19.29 -10.06
CA ASN A 628 -49.12 -20.21 -11.15
C ASN A 628 -48.99 -21.68 -10.70
N LEU A 629 -50.02 -22.46 -11.00
CA LEU A 629 -50.10 -23.89 -10.66
C LEU A 629 -49.07 -24.77 -11.38
N SER A 630 -48.60 -24.39 -12.57
CA SER A 630 -47.62 -25.17 -13.33
C SER A 630 -46.25 -25.21 -12.64
N ASN A 631 -45.82 -24.11 -12.03
CA ASN A 631 -44.57 -24.08 -11.26
C ASN A 631 -44.66 -24.90 -9.97
N LEU A 632 -45.80 -24.81 -9.27
CA LEU A 632 -46.03 -25.63 -8.08
C LEU A 632 -46.07 -27.13 -8.43
N TYR A 633 -46.73 -27.48 -9.55
CA TYR A 633 -46.70 -28.83 -10.07
C TYR A 633 -45.26 -29.33 -10.32
N ASN A 634 -44.41 -28.49 -10.92
CA ASN A 634 -43.01 -28.80 -11.16
C ASN A 634 -42.21 -28.99 -9.86
N LEU A 635 -42.42 -28.13 -8.85
CA LEU A 635 -41.82 -28.28 -7.53
C LEU A 635 -42.26 -29.57 -6.83
N ALA A 636 -43.54 -29.94 -6.93
CA ALA A 636 -44.04 -31.20 -6.37
C ALA A 636 -43.37 -32.42 -7.03
N GLN A 637 -43.18 -32.37 -8.35
CA GLN A 637 -42.50 -33.43 -9.11
C GLN A 637 -41.01 -33.52 -8.78
N LEU A 638 -40.36 -32.38 -8.50
CA LEU A 638 -38.99 -32.33 -8.01
C LEU A 638 -38.86 -32.98 -6.63
N TYR A 639 -39.69 -32.57 -5.67
CA TYR A 639 -39.66 -33.15 -4.32
C TYR A 639 -40.00 -34.62 -4.30
N ARG A 640 -40.89 -35.07 -5.20
CA ARG A 640 -41.11 -36.50 -5.44
C ARG A 640 -39.83 -37.22 -5.87
N LYS A 641 -39.08 -36.66 -6.83
CA LYS A 641 -37.83 -37.27 -7.34
C LYS A 641 -36.74 -37.32 -6.26
N LEU A 642 -36.73 -36.35 -5.35
CA LEU A 642 -35.80 -36.27 -4.22
C LEU A 642 -36.28 -37.00 -2.95
N ASN A 643 -37.43 -37.70 -2.98
CA ASN A 643 -38.07 -38.33 -1.82
C ASN A 643 -38.33 -37.38 -0.63
N GLN A 644 -38.57 -36.08 -0.89
CA GLN A 644 -38.87 -35.07 0.14
C GLN A 644 -40.38 -35.01 0.40
N LYS A 645 -40.90 -36.03 1.10
CA LYS A 645 -42.34 -36.23 1.33
C LYS A 645 -43.01 -35.03 2.02
N LYS A 646 -42.34 -34.39 2.98
CA LYS A 646 -42.90 -33.24 3.71
C LYS A 646 -43.04 -32.03 2.81
N LYS A 647 -41.99 -31.68 2.07
CA LYS A 647 -42.02 -30.53 1.14
C LYS A 647 -43.03 -30.75 0.00
N MET A 648 -43.15 -31.99 -0.49
CA MET A 648 -44.16 -32.33 -1.50
C MET A 648 -45.58 -32.10 -0.99
N LYS A 649 -45.87 -32.50 0.26
CA LYS A 649 -47.17 -32.24 0.91
C LYS A 649 -47.47 -30.74 0.96
N ASP A 650 -46.51 -29.93 1.43
CA ASP A 650 -46.68 -28.48 1.54
C ASP A 650 -47.03 -27.83 0.19
N VAL A 651 -46.41 -28.29 -0.90
CA VAL A 651 -46.71 -27.79 -2.26
C VAL A 651 -48.10 -28.22 -2.72
N ILE A 652 -48.51 -29.46 -2.47
CA ILE A 652 -49.85 -29.95 -2.82
C ILE A 652 -50.92 -29.15 -2.06
N GLU A 653 -50.73 -28.91 -0.76
CA GLU A 653 -51.64 -28.09 0.03
C GLU A 653 -51.73 -26.65 -0.51
N LYS A 654 -50.61 -26.06 -0.93
CA LYS A 654 -50.61 -24.75 -1.60
C LYS A 654 -51.39 -24.78 -2.92
N MET A 655 -51.21 -25.80 -3.75
CA MET A 655 -51.95 -25.93 -5.01
C MET A 655 -53.47 -26.00 -4.76
N LYS A 656 -53.91 -26.78 -3.76
CA LYS A 656 -55.33 -26.87 -3.38
C LYS A 656 -55.93 -25.56 -2.91
N ARG A 657 -55.15 -24.75 -2.19
CA ARG A 657 -55.59 -23.40 -1.74
C ARG A 657 -55.80 -22.45 -2.91
N ILE A 658 -55.08 -22.62 -4.01
CA ILE A 658 -55.21 -21.79 -5.22
C ILE A 658 -56.39 -22.30 -6.06
N GLU A 659 -56.38 -23.58 -6.43
CA GLU A 659 -57.44 -24.19 -7.23
C GLU A 659 -57.60 -25.67 -6.87
N GLU A 660 -58.66 -25.99 -6.13
CA GLU A 660 -58.96 -27.35 -5.69
C GLU A 660 -59.29 -28.29 -6.87
N THR A 661 -59.82 -27.76 -7.98
CA THR A 661 -60.22 -28.50 -9.18
C THR A 661 -59.09 -28.73 -10.18
N TYR A 662 -57.86 -28.31 -9.89
CA TYR A 662 -56.76 -28.47 -10.83
C TYR A 662 -56.50 -29.96 -11.12
N LEU A 663 -56.75 -30.37 -12.36
CA LEU A 663 -56.82 -31.77 -12.81
C LEU A 663 -55.56 -32.60 -12.45
N HIS A 664 -54.42 -31.93 -12.28
CA HIS A 664 -53.14 -32.56 -11.98
C HIS A 664 -52.84 -32.75 -10.48
N ILE A 665 -53.71 -32.29 -9.56
CA ILE A 665 -53.53 -32.48 -8.10
C ILE A 665 -53.76 -33.94 -7.71
N LEU A 666 -54.89 -34.55 -8.10
CA LEU A 666 -55.23 -35.93 -7.71
C LEU A 666 -54.14 -36.96 -8.06
N PRO A 667 -53.52 -36.93 -9.26
CA PRO A 667 -52.39 -37.80 -9.55
C PRO A 667 -51.14 -37.54 -8.69
N LEU A 668 -50.90 -36.30 -8.26
CA LEU A 668 -49.79 -35.95 -7.37
C LEU A 668 -50.02 -36.45 -5.95
N GLU A 669 -51.25 -36.39 -5.44
CA GLU A 669 -51.59 -36.88 -4.11
C GLU A 669 -51.35 -38.38 -3.96
N LYS A 670 -51.83 -39.17 -4.93
CA LYS A 670 -51.57 -40.62 -4.95
C LYS A 670 -50.07 -40.93 -4.95
N LYS A 671 -49.28 -40.12 -5.66
CA LYS A 671 -47.82 -40.26 -5.68
C LYS A 671 -47.19 -39.88 -4.35
N TRP A 672 -47.67 -38.82 -3.71
CA TRP A 672 -47.21 -38.40 -2.39
C TRP A 672 -47.51 -39.44 -1.31
N GLU A 673 -48.71 -40.04 -1.31
CA GLU A 673 -49.09 -41.12 -0.38
C GLU A 673 -48.17 -42.34 -0.49
N SER A 674 -47.68 -42.63 -1.70
CA SER A 674 -46.76 -43.74 -1.96
C SER A 674 -45.29 -43.51 -1.57
N LEU A 675 -44.91 -42.30 -1.18
CA LEU A 675 -43.54 -42.01 -0.75
C LEU A 675 -43.27 -42.57 0.66
N PRO A 676 -42.06 -43.08 0.93
CA PRO A 676 -41.66 -43.49 2.28
C PRO A 676 -41.68 -42.28 3.23
N ASP A 677 -42.00 -42.52 4.51
CA ASP A 677 -41.87 -41.49 5.54
C ASP A 677 -40.39 -41.13 5.74
N GLU A 678 -40.11 -39.83 5.88
CA GLU A 678 -38.75 -39.24 5.97
C GLU A 678 -37.93 -39.73 7.18
#